data_AF-A0A661FR71-F1
#
_entry.id   AF-A0A661FR71-F1
#
_cell.length_a   1.000
_cell.length_b   1.000
_cell.length_c   1.000
_cell.angle_alpha   90.00
_cell.angle_beta   90.00
_cell.angle_gamma   90.00
#
_symmetry.space_group_name_H-M   'P 1'
#
loop_
_entity.id
_entity.type
_entity.pdbx_description
1 polymer ?
#
loop_
_entity_poly.entity_id
_entity_poly.type
_entity_poly.pdbx_seq_one_letter_code
_entity_poly.pdbx_strand_id
1 'polypeptide(L)'
;MSGAKGSISRRQFLVTGAGISGSLVLGWPAIGFSEDGMPDQAGSGGELGFFIEITADGNVIIGSNQPEIGHGQRTTLPMLIAEELDVEWSSVSVRQMPLGILKTEDGYAWKYGGQGAGGSTGLTGNWDFMREVGASARQQLIRAAADRLGVPASRCRTKPGFVVCDDPLVEIAYGDLVADAAKLPAAAESAPFKDMDDYRIIGKGQNTVDALDIVTGKSRYGIDTQEQDMRYAVVARSPYLNGTVRSFDDGAARKVNGVLDVFELKGPEPGEPYFILAHGVVVVATSTWAAIKGRKALQVEWDAGASESSETFWEQNREMLKGKGQVVVDDGEFDNAMAAGHKVITHQYQVPFVSHAPLEPQNCYAYVKKDECHIIVPTQMPNGASRAAAAVTGLPRENIRVDMTRVGGAFGRRLTADFVTEAAMISMHTGWPIKLQWTREDDVKNDFYRPAGLHELSAALDEDNKVIAWTQRLASASKYYRRPNMPDDKLWEAELYSDDFPRGIVDNFRVEYFHNTIGIPRGSWRAPGHNVNAFTIQSFLDELAHETGQDPLQLRLDMLGELREMPYSNHGATSYNPGRVARVLEFVAERIDYKGERPHGHGVGLAAHFTFGGYAAHAIEVSVDEDGGLTIERIV
;
A
#
# COMPACT_ATOMS: atom_id res chain seq x y z
N MET A 1 -6.72 -3.66 -17.46
CA MET A 1 -8.01 -2.92 -17.31
C MET A 1 -7.70 -1.44 -17.47
N SER A 2 -8.35 -0.74 -18.41
CA SER A 2 -8.07 0.66 -18.68
C SER A 2 -8.38 1.50 -17.44
N GLY A 3 -7.33 2.03 -16.80
CA GLY A 3 -7.47 3.08 -15.82
C GLY A 3 -8.12 4.28 -16.51
N ALA A 4 -9.43 4.43 -16.33
CA ALA A 4 -10.09 5.68 -16.60
C ALA A 4 -9.40 6.69 -15.70
N LYS A 5 -8.47 7.48 -16.25
CA LYS A 5 -8.13 8.79 -15.73
C LYS A 5 -9.46 9.52 -15.73
N GLY A 6 -10.17 9.49 -14.60
CA GLY A 6 -11.24 10.43 -14.35
C GLY A 6 -10.58 11.79 -14.46
N SER A 7 -10.71 12.44 -15.62
CA SER A 7 -10.37 13.84 -15.73
C SER A 7 -11.31 14.53 -14.75
N ILE A 8 -10.78 14.89 -13.59
CA ILE A 8 -11.48 15.71 -12.62
C ILE A 8 -11.90 16.94 -13.41
N SER A 9 -13.21 17.11 -13.63
CA SER A 9 -13.68 18.31 -14.30
C SER A 9 -13.26 19.49 -13.42
N ARG A 10 -12.62 20.50 -14.03
CA ARG A 10 -12.07 21.73 -13.41
C ARG A 10 -13.07 22.59 -12.61
N ARG A 11 -14.25 22.07 -12.28
CA ARG A 11 -15.34 22.76 -11.57
C ARG A 11 -15.53 22.18 -10.16
N GLN A 12 -14.43 21.95 -9.45
CA GLN A 12 -14.49 21.63 -8.02
C GLN A 12 -14.17 22.90 -7.24
N PHE A 13 -15.18 23.43 -6.55
CA PHE A 13 -15.06 24.67 -5.80
C PHE A 13 -14.43 24.38 -4.46
N LEU A 14 -13.33 25.06 -4.10
CA LEU A 14 -12.91 25.18 -2.71
C LEU A 14 -14.12 25.58 -1.85
N VAL A 15 -14.15 25.25 -0.57
CA VAL A 15 -15.17 25.76 0.34
C VAL A 15 -14.45 26.42 1.51
N THR A 16 -14.87 27.63 1.83
CA THR A 16 -14.24 28.51 2.82
C THR A 16 -15.15 28.65 4.03
N GLY A 17 -14.59 28.54 5.23
CA GLY A 17 -15.33 28.73 6.48
C GLY A 17 -14.46 29.32 7.58
N ALA A 18 -15.12 29.86 8.61
CA ALA A 18 -14.46 30.22 9.86
C ALA A 18 -14.35 28.99 10.77
N GLY A 19 -13.16 28.69 11.24
CA GLY A 19 -12.93 27.66 12.27
C GLY A 19 -13.42 28.11 13.65
N ILE A 20 -13.52 27.15 14.58
CA ILE A 20 -14.00 27.38 15.96
C ILE A 20 -13.12 28.42 16.72
N SER A 21 -11.87 28.62 16.28
CA SER A 21 -10.89 29.57 16.83
C SER A 21 -10.75 30.88 16.01
N GLY A 22 -11.62 31.13 15.03
CA GLY A 22 -11.48 32.28 14.13
C GLY A 22 -10.42 32.10 13.03
N SER A 23 -10.00 30.87 12.76
CA SER A 23 -9.11 30.52 11.65
C SER A 23 -9.84 30.46 10.30
N LEU A 24 -9.10 30.62 9.19
CA LEU A 24 -9.60 30.32 7.85
C LEU A 24 -9.46 28.82 7.62
N VAL A 25 -10.58 28.16 7.40
CA VAL A 25 -10.66 26.74 7.03
C VAL A 25 -10.97 26.65 5.55
N LEU A 26 -10.06 26.01 4.81
CA LEU A 26 -10.23 25.74 3.39
C LEU A 26 -10.37 24.23 3.19
N GLY A 27 -11.47 23.84 2.56
CA GLY A 27 -11.80 22.45 2.30
C GLY A 27 -12.20 22.18 0.86
N TRP A 28 -12.29 20.90 0.52
CA TRP A 28 -12.59 20.43 -0.84
C TRP A 28 -13.94 19.69 -0.89
N PRO A 29 -14.71 19.79 -1.99
CA PRO A 29 -16.00 19.14 -2.13
C PRO A 29 -15.83 17.62 -2.21
N ALA A 30 -16.84 16.91 -1.73
CA ALA A 30 -16.80 15.47 -1.65
C ALA A 30 -16.89 14.82 -3.05
N ILE A 31 -16.13 13.74 -3.25
CA ILE A 31 -16.10 12.98 -4.51
C ILE A 31 -16.86 11.67 -4.32
N GLY A 32 -17.92 11.44 -5.10
CA GLY A 32 -18.72 10.22 -5.05
C GLY A 32 -17.90 8.96 -5.39
N PHE A 33 -18.30 7.82 -4.83
CA PHE A 33 -17.72 6.53 -5.21
C PHE A 33 -18.71 5.38 -4.95
N SER A 34 -18.64 4.34 -5.78
CA SER A 34 -19.41 3.11 -5.58
C SER A 34 -18.83 2.28 -4.43
N GLU A 35 -19.60 1.35 -3.84
CA GLU A 35 -19.17 0.54 -2.68
C GLU A 35 -17.85 -0.25 -2.92
N ASP A 36 -17.49 -0.51 -4.18
CA ASP A 36 -16.25 -1.16 -4.59
C ASP A 36 -15.01 -0.23 -4.63
N GLY A 37 -15.18 1.06 -4.33
CA GLY A 37 -14.08 2.02 -4.19
C GLY A 37 -13.56 2.61 -5.51
N MET A 38 -14.29 2.44 -6.62
CA MET A 38 -14.03 3.20 -7.85
C MET A 38 -14.68 4.59 -7.77
N PRO A 39 -13.94 5.67 -8.09
CA PRO A 39 -14.49 7.02 -8.08
C PRO A 39 -15.56 7.13 -9.17
N ASP A 40 -16.74 7.61 -8.78
CA ASP A 40 -17.80 8.01 -9.70
C ASP A 40 -18.07 9.51 -9.52
N GLN A 41 -18.83 10.10 -10.44
CA GLN A 41 -18.88 11.55 -10.64
C GLN A 41 -19.19 12.42 -9.40
N ALA A 42 -18.78 13.69 -9.54
CA ALA A 42 -18.82 14.76 -8.54
C ALA A 42 -20.13 14.83 -7.74
N GLY A 43 -20.01 14.75 -6.42
CA GLY A 43 -21.11 15.04 -5.50
C GLY A 43 -21.30 16.55 -5.35
N SER A 44 -22.54 17.02 -5.44
CA SER A 44 -22.92 18.38 -5.11
C SER A 44 -23.29 18.51 -3.63
N GLY A 45 -22.60 19.40 -2.90
CA GLY A 45 -23.03 19.89 -1.59
C GLY A 45 -22.84 18.90 -0.44
N GLY A 46 -21.69 18.94 0.22
CA GLY A 46 -21.41 18.16 1.44
C GLY A 46 -20.53 18.94 2.43
N GLU A 47 -20.56 18.52 3.69
CA GLU A 47 -19.79 19.12 4.79
C GLU A 47 -18.29 19.23 4.49
N LEU A 48 -17.71 20.34 4.97
CA LEU A 48 -16.31 20.73 4.79
C LEU A 48 -15.30 19.68 5.23
N GLY A 49 -14.56 19.12 4.26
CA GLY A 49 -13.30 18.43 4.48
C GLY A 49 -12.14 19.41 4.56
N PHE A 50 -11.69 19.75 5.76
CA PHE A 50 -10.55 20.63 5.99
C PHE A 50 -9.23 20.07 5.40
N PHE A 51 -8.50 20.88 4.63
CA PHE A 51 -7.12 20.61 4.21
C PHE A 51 -6.10 21.65 4.68
N ILE A 52 -6.52 22.92 4.82
CA ILE A 52 -5.65 24.03 5.25
C ILE A 52 -6.34 24.88 6.32
N GLU A 53 -5.61 25.13 7.42
CA GLU A 53 -5.97 26.06 8.49
C GLU A 53 -4.95 27.17 8.42
N ILE A 54 -5.44 28.39 8.33
CA ILE A 54 -4.60 29.56 8.55
C ILE A 54 -5.17 30.26 9.76
N THR A 55 -4.39 30.29 10.84
CA THR A 55 -4.77 30.99 12.06
C THR A 55 -4.49 32.49 11.92
N ALA A 56 -5.14 33.31 12.74
CA ALA A 56 -4.98 34.76 12.68
C ALA A 56 -3.54 35.24 12.98
N ASP A 57 -2.75 34.44 13.69
CA ASP A 57 -1.32 34.70 13.93
C ASP A 57 -0.40 34.18 12.80
N GLY A 58 -0.98 33.67 11.71
CA GLY A 58 -0.26 33.26 10.50
C GLY A 58 0.29 31.83 10.53
N ASN A 59 0.00 31.02 11.55
CA ASN A 59 0.37 29.61 11.53
C ASN A 59 -0.48 28.85 10.50
N VAL A 60 0.18 27.94 9.78
CA VAL A 60 -0.46 27.14 8.73
C VAL A 60 -0.48 25.67 9.13
N ILE A 61 -1.67 25.09 9.21
CA ILE A 61 -1.86 23.67 9.50
C ILE A 61 -2.37 23.00 8.23
N ILE A 62 -1.66 21.96 7.78
CA ILE A 62 -2.03 21.21 6.57
C ILE A 62 -2.40 19.78 6.94
N GLY A 63 -3.54 19.33 6.41
CA GLY A 63 -4.02 17.96 6.55
C GLY A 63 -3.26 17.00 5.64
N SER A 64 -2.78 15.88 6.20
CA SER A 64 -2.32 14.72 5.43
C SER A 64 -3.46 13.70 5.35
N ASN A 65 -4.00 13.49 4.15
CA ASN A 65 -5.11 12.56 3.91
C ASN A 65 -4.66 11.10 3.81
N GLN A 66 -3.46 10.83 3.31
CA GLN A 66 -2.99 9.45 3.13
C GLN A 66 -2.45 8.83 4.43
N PRO A 67 -2.55 7.50 4.60
CA PRO A 67 -1.89 6.79 5.69
C PRO A 67 -0.37 6.95 5.66
N GLU A 68 0.30 6.92 6.82
CA GLU A 68 1.76 7.00 6.91
C GLU A 68 2.38 5.68 7.37
N ILE A 69 3.02 4.96 6.44
CA ILE A 69 3.64 3.64 6.70
C ILE A 69 5.16 3.64 6.65
N GLY A 70 5.79 4.81 6.73
CA GLY A 70 7.25 4.98 6.61
C GLY A 70 7.71 5.39 5.22
N HIS A 71 6.79 5.92 4.40
CA HIS A 71 7.06 6.36 3.02
C HIS A 71 6.86 7.87 2.82
N GLY A 72 6.61 8.62 3.90
CA GLY A 72 6.76 10.08 3.92
C GLY A 72 5.55 10.87 3.39
N GLN A 73 4.36 10.27 3.29
CA GLN A 73 3.16 10.96 2.79
C GLN A 73 2.75 12.13 3.68
N ARG A 74 2.97 12.05 5.00
CA ARG A 74 2.76 13.18 5.93
C ARG A 74 3.71 14.35 5.69
N THR A 75 4.76 14.17 4.89
CA THR A 75 5.70 15.24 4.53
C THR A 75 5.46 15.67 3.09
N THR A 76 5.51 14.73 2.14
CA THR A 76 5.51 15.04 0.72
C THR A 76 4.19 15.62 0.21
N LEU A 77 3.03 15.15 0.71
CA LEU A 77 1.74 15.68 0.25
C LEU A 77 1.47 17.09 0.79
N PRO A 78 1.67 17.39 2.10
CA PRO A 78 1.58 18.75 2.58
C PRO A 78 2.58 19.72 1.95
N MET A 79 3.78 19.26 1.55
CA MET A 79 4.74 20.09 0.81
C MET A 79 4.18 20.58 -0.53
N LEU A 80 3.34 19.80 -1.23
CA LEU A 80 2.69 20.24 -2.47
C LEU A 80 1.73 21.40 -2.22
N ILE A 81 0.95 21.31 -1.14
CA ILE A 81 0.06 22.39 -0.72
C ILE A 81 0.89 23.62 -0.32
N ALA A 82 1.93 23.44 0.48
CA ALA A 82 2.78 24.54 0.96
C ALA A 82 3.52 25.27 -0.17
N GLU A 83 3.98 24.53 -1.19
CA GLU A 83 4.61 25.09 -2.38
C GLU A 83 3.65 26.02 -3.12
N GLU A 84 2.42 25.55 -3.37
CA GLU A 84 1.41 26.32 -4.08
C GLU A 84 0.77 27.41 -3.21
N LEU A 85 0.70 27.23 -1.90
CA LEU A 85 0.19 28.27 -1.00
C LEU A 85 1.20 29.42 -0.82
N ASP A 86 2.45 29.25 -1.25
CA ASP A 86 3.58 30.12 -0.95
C ASP A 86 3.69 30.38 0.55
N VAL A 87 4.04 29.35 1.31
CA VAL A 87 4.37 29.45 2.75
C VAL A 87 5.72 28.79 3.02
N GLU A 88 6.46 29.29 4.00
CA GLU A 88 7.71 28.64 4.39
C GLU A 88 7.42 27.27 5.01
N TRP A 89 8.11 26.22 4.54
CA TRP A 89 7.87 24.86 5.04
C TRP A 89 8.09 24.74 6.55
N SER A 90 9.06 25.48 7.09
CA SER A 90 9.36 25.50 8.52
C SER A 90 8.26 26.12 9.40
N SER A 91 7.30 26.85 8.82
CA SER A 91 6.14 27.41 9.55
C SER A 91 4.87 26.56 9.40
N VAL A 92 4.96 25.41 8.75
CA VAL A 92 3.82 24.50 8.54
C VAL A 92 3.78 23.43 9.62
N SER A 93 2.60 23.22 10.20
CA SER A 93 2.28 22.06 11.03
C SER A 93 1.45 21.05 10.25
N VAL A 94 1.75 19.76 10.38
CA VAL A 94 0.98 18.71 9.68
C VAL A 94 0.09 17.93 10.62
N ARG A 95 -1.20 17.83 10.28
CA ARG A 95 -2.21 17.03 11.00
C ARG A 95 -2.56 15.78 10.19
N GLN A 96 -2.48 14.60 10.80
CA GLN A 96 -3.02 13.38 10.18
C GLN A 96 -4.55 13.50 10.16
N MET A 97 -5.15 13.39 8.96
CA MET A 97 -6.60 13.40 8.83
C MET A 97 -7.17 12.00 9.12
N PRO A 98 -8.36 11.90 9.73
CA PRO A 98 -9.05 10.62 9.86
C PRO A 98 -9.58 10.15 8.51
N LEU A 99 -10.21 8.97 8.48
CA LEU A 99 -11.03 8.56 7.34
C LEU A 99 -12.16 9.57 7.13
N GLY A 100 -12.25 10.10 5.92
CA GLY A 100 -13.25 11.08 5.54
C GLY A 100 -14.28 10.48 4.60
N ILE A 101 -15.40 9.98 5.14
CA ILE A 101 -16.52 9.45 4.36
C ILE A 101 -17.79 10.20 4.75
N LEU A 102 -18.59 10.56 3.74
CA LEU A 102 -19.91 11.17 3.88
C LEU A 102 -20.94 10.28 3.23
N LYS A 103 -22.15 10.25 3.80
CA LYS A 103 -23.31 9.66 3.16
C LYS A 103 -23.91 10.64 2.16
N THR A 104 -24.31 10.11 1.01
CA THR A 104 -24.98 10.82 -0.08
C THR A 104 -26.24 10.06 -0.49
N GLU A 105 -27.09 10.64 -1.34
CA GLU A 105 -28.29 9.96 -1.85
C GLU A 105 -27.94 8.67 -2.61
N ASP A 106 -26.81 8.67 -3.33
CA ASP A 106 -26.37 7.56 -4.19
C ASP A 106 -25.33 6.62 -3.54
N GLY A 107 -25.05 6.77 -2.23
CA GLY A 107 -24.07 5.95 -1.52
C GLY A 107 -23.12 6.78 -0.66
N TYR A 108 -21.81 6.66 -0.88
CA TYR A 108 -20.79 7.35 -0.08
C TYR A 108 -19.90 8.27 -0.92
N ALA A 109 -19.39 9.32 -0.30
CA ALA A 109 -18.45 10.27 -0.90
C ALA A 109 -17.22 10.52 -0.02
N TRP A 110 -16.07 10.74 -0.66
CA TRP A 110 -14.80 11.03 -0.02
C TRP A 110 -14.72 12.48 0.42
N LYS A 111 -14.56 12.72 1.73
CA LYS A 111 -14.35 14.06 2.31
C LYS A 111 -12.93 14.60 2.08
N TYR A 112 -11.93 13.71 1.97
CA TYR A 112 -10.51 14.07 1.82
C TYR A 112 -9.84 13.40 0.60
N GLY A 113 -10.63 13.07 -0.43
CA GLY A 113 -10.20 12.19 -1.52
C GLY A 113 -10.04 10.73 -1.07
N GLY A 114 -9.75 9.83 -2.00
CA GLY A 114 -9.54 8.41 -1.69
C GLY A 114 -8.31 8.24 -0.79
N GLN A 115 -8.46 7.52 0.33
CA GLN A 115 -7.38 7.31 1.31
C GLN A 115 -6.91 5.85 1.30
N GLY A 116 -5.62 5.64 0.99
CA GLY A 116 -5.00 4.33 0.98
C GLY A 116 -3.52 4.35 0.58
N ALA A 117 -2.75 3.41 1.11
CA ALA A 117 -1.32 3.24 0.82
C ALA A 117 -1.07 1.89 0.14
N GLY A 118 -1.23 1.84 -1.18
CA GLY A 118 -0.98 0.67 -2.02
C GLY A 118 -0.67 1.05 -3.46
N GLY A 119 -0.03 0.16 -4.22
CA GLY A 119 0.27 0.36 -5.65
C GLY A 119 1.19 1.55 -5.98
N SER A 120 1.90 2.12 -5.01
CA SER A 120 2.79 3.28 -5.23
C SER A 120 2.10 4.52 -5.82
N THR A 121 0.78 4.65 -5.68
CA THR A 121 0.00 5.76 -6.27
C THR A 121 -0.25 6.93 -5.31
N GLY A 122 0.21 6.86 -4.06
CA GLY A 122 -0.07 7.88 -3.03
C GLY A 122 0.33 9.29 -3.48
N LEU A 123 1.58 9.48 -3.92
CA LEU A 123 2.05 10.78 -4.40
C LEU A 123 1.52 11.11 -5.80
N THR A 124 1.65 10.19 -6.77
CA THR A 124 1.30 10.45 -8.17
C THR A 124 -0.19 10.68 -8.38
N GLY A 125 -1.05 9.98 -7.63
CA GLY A 125 -2.50 10.14 -7.66
C GLY A 125 -3.00 11.39 -6.94
N ASN A 126 -2.23 11.94 -5.99
CA ASN A 126 -2.57 13.17 -5.26
C ASN A 126 -1.80 14.40 -5.75
N TRP A 127 -0.94 14.27 -6.76
CA TRP A 127 -0.02 15.33 -7.20
C TRP A 127 -0.76 16.62 -7.58
N ASP A 128 -1.67 16.53 -8.56
CA ASP A 128 -2.43 17.70 -9.00
C ASP A 128 -3.44 18.14 -7.95
N PHE A 129 -4.13 17.19 -7.31
CA PHE A 129 -5.14 17.48 -6.28
C PHE A 129 -4.59 18.33 -5.14
N MET A 130 -3.46 17.94 -4.54
CA MET A 130 -2.85 18.67 -3.43
C MET A 130 -2.31 20.03 -3.87
N ARG A 131 -1.77 20.14 -5.08
CA ARG A 131 -1.36 21.43 -5.65
C ARG A 131 -2.55 22.36 -5.88
N GLU A 132 -3.66 21.83 -6.37
CA GLU A 132 -4.90 22.58 -6.59
C GLU A 132 -5.48 23.14 -5.29
N VAL A 133 -5.41 22.37 -4.20
CA VAL A 133 -5.80 22.84 -2.86
C VAL A 133 -4.96 24.06 -2.45
N GLY A 134 -3.63 23.98 -2.59
CA GLY A 134 -2.73 25.10 -2.26
C GLY A 134 -2.92 26.33 -3.16
N ALA A 135 -3.03 26.12 -4.47
CA ALA A 135 -3.21 27.19 -5.44
C ALA A 135 -4.57 27.91 -5.27
N SER A 136 -5.63 27.17 -4.96
CA SER A 136 -6.95 27.73 -4.68
C SER A 136 -6.95 28.56 -3.39
N ALA A 137 -6.24 28.09 -2.36
CA ALA A 137 -6.05 28.82 -1.11
C ALA A 137 -5.28 30.13 -1.31
N ARG A 138 -4.19 30.08 -2.08
CA ARG A 138 -3.43 31.27 -2.52
C ARG A 138 -4.34 32.27 -3.22
N GLN A 139 -5.16 31.81 -4.16
CA GLN A 139 -6.10 32.66 -4.90
C GLN A 139 -7.13 33.33 -3.99
N GLN A 140 -7.64 32.61 -2.98
CA GLN A 140 -8.59 33.17 -2.03
C GLN A 140 -7.97 34.31 -1.21
N LEU A 141 -6.72 34.16 -0.78
CA LEU A 141 -5.99 35.19 -0.04
C LEU A 141 -5.68 36.41 -0.92
N ILE A 142 -5.26 36.19 -2.17
CA ILE A 142 -5.05 37.26 -3.16
C ILE A 142 -6.33 38.07 -3.35
N ARG A 143 -7.49 37.41 -3.51
CA ARG A 143 -8.79 38.08 -3.64
C ARG A 143 -9.15 38.89 -2.40
N ALA A 144 -8.94 38.32 -1.20
CA ALA A 144 -9.19 39.03 0.04
C ALA A 144 -8.34 40.31 0.19
N ALA A 145 -7.06 40.24 -0.18
CA ALA A 145 -6.18 41.41 -0.16
C ALA A 145 -6.58 42.46 -1.20
N ALA A 146 -6.88 42.01 -2.42
CA ALA A 146 -7.31 42.87 -3.52
C ALA A 146 -8.62 43.61 -3.18
N ASP A 147 -9.61 42.90 -2.64
CA ASP A 147 -10.89 43.46 -2.21
C ASP A 147 -10.70 44.45 -1.04
N ARG A 148 -9.84 44.11 -0.07
CA ARG A 148 -9.49 45.00 1.06
C ARG A 148 -8.86 46.31 0.59
N LEU A 149 -8.02 46.27 -0.45
CA LEU A 149 -7.30 47.43 -0.98
C LEU A 149 -8.05 48.16 -2.11
N GLY A 150 -9.13 47.58 -2.63
CA GLY A 150 -9.86 48.12 -3.79
C GLY A 150 -9.06 48.11 -5.09
N VAL A 151 -8.15 47.13 -5.27
CA VAL A 151 -7.31 46.99 -6.47
C VAL A 151 -7.67 45.71 -7.25
N PRO A 152 -7.37 45.62 -8.55
CA PRO A 152 -7.53 44.35 -9.29
C PRO A 152 -6.60 43.26 -8.73
N ALA A 153 -7.10 42.03 -8.61
CA ALA A 153 -6.32 40.87 -8.15
C ALA A 153 -5.05 40.60 -8.98
N SER A 154 -5.04 40.99 -10.26
CA SER A 154 -3.86 40.91 -11.13
C SER A 154 -2.69 41.80 -10.71
N ARG A 155 -2.92 42.75 -9.79
CA ARG A 155 -1.87 43.57 -9.17
C ARG A 155 -1.29 42.96 -7.89
N CYS A 156 -1.83 41.83 -7.46
CA CYS A 156 -1.43 41.15 -6.24
C CYS A 156 -0.73 39.83 -6.59
N ARG A 157 0.39 39.58 -5.93
CA ARG A 157 1.17 38.34 -5.99
C ARG A 157 1.42 37.83 -4.57
N THR A 158 2.04 36.68 -4.44
CA THR A 158 2.43 36.11 -3.15
C THR A 158 3.93 36.01 -3.01
N LYS A 159 4.35 36.03 -1.75
CA LYS A 159 5.64 35.56 -1.28
C LYS A 159 5.38 34.79 0.03
N PRO A 160 6.35 34.05 0.57
CA PRO A 160 6.10 33.14 1.69
C PRO A 160 5.33 33.78 2.86
N GLY A 161 4.05 33.41 3.03
CA GLY A 161 3.17 33.89 4.11
C GLY A 161 2.53 35.27 3.91
N PHE A 162 2.70 35.92 2.76
CA PHE A 162 2.20 37.27 2.50
C PHE A 162 1.59 37.42 1.10
N VAL A 163 0.54 38.23 1.00
CA VAL A 163 0.10 38.82 -0.27
C VAL A 163 0.76 40.18 -0.42
N VAL A 164 1.32 40.44 -1.61
CA VAL A 164 1.95 41.70 -2.00
C VAL A 164 1.17 42.28 -3.17
N CYS A 165 0.54 43.42 -2.97
CA CYS A 165 -0.15 44.17 -4.03
C CYS A 165 0.67 45.39 -4.43
N ASP A 166 0.77 45.68 -5.72
CA ASP A 166 1.50 46.85 -6.22
C ASP A 166 0.59 48.07 -6.40
N ASP A 167 1.17 49.26 -6.14
CA ASP A 167 0.57 50.59 -6.31
C ASP A 167 -0.82 50.77 -5.65
N PRO A 168 -0.82 51.05 -4.33
CA PRO A 168 0.37 51.18 -3.47
C PRO A 168 1.03 49.82 -3.21
N LEU A 169 2.37 49.79 -3.12
CA LEU A 169 3.08 48.58 -2.68
C LEU A 169 2.72 48.29 -1.23
N VAL A 170 1.85 47.31 -1.02
CA VAL A 170 1.35 46.89 0.30
C VAL A 170 1.56 45.40 0.45
N GLU A 171 2.10 45.03 1.59
CA GLU A 171 2.29 43.65 2.00
C GLU A 171 1.36 43.35 3.17
N ILE A 172 0.59 42.27 3.06
CA ILE A 172 -0.38 41.85 4.06
C ILE A 172 -0.10 40.39 4.42
N ALA A 173 0.09 40.11 5.71
CA ALA A 173 0.30 38.75 6.19
C ALA A 173 -0.97 37.90 5.96
N TYR A 174 -0.80 36.61 5.70
CA TYR A 174 -1.95 35.71 5.51
C TYR A 174 -2.88 35.68 6.72
N GLY A 175 -2.33 35.71 7.95
CA GLY A 175 -3.11 35.78 9.19
C GLY A 175 -4.04 36.99 9.24
N ASP A 176 -3.59 38.15 8.74
CA ASP A 176 -4.41 39.36 8.69
C ASP A 176 -5.55 39.27 7.68
N LEU A 177 -5.46 38.39 6.68
CA LEU A 177 -6.45 38.21 5.62
C LEU A 177 -7.51 37.16 5.96
N VAL A 178 -7.30 36.36 7.00
CA VAL A 178 -8.18 35.23 7.40
C VAL A 178 -9.65 35.62 7.46
N ALA A 179 -9.97 36.71 8.19
CA ALA A 179 -11.35 37.14 8.42
C ALA A 179 -12.05 37.64 7.14
N ASP A 180 -11.29 38.17 6.18
CA ASP A 180 -11.84 38.65 4.92
C ASP A 180 -11.97 37.50 3.91
N ALA A 181 -10.95 36.65 3.81
CA ALA A 181 -10.95 35.46 2.98
C ALA A 181 -12.08 34.48 3.32
N ALA A 182 -12.44 34.37 4.60
CA ALA A 182 -13.53 33.51 5.06
C ALA A 182 -14.94 33.99 4.64
N LYS A 183 -15.11 35.30 4.37
CA LYS A 183 -16.39 35.89 3.94
C LYS A 183 -16.59 35.82 2.43
N LEU A 184 -15.52 35.69 1.68
CA LEU A 184 -15.58 35.60 0.23
C LEU A 184 -16.16 34.24 -0.18
N PRO A 185 -17.02 34.19 -1.21
CA PRO A 185 -17.34 32.92 -1.84
C PRO A 185 -16.04 32.33 -2.38
N ALA A 186 -15.94 31.02 -2.34
CA ALA A 186 -14.78 30.34 -2.89
C ALA A 186 -14.53 30.70 -4.36
N ALA A 187 -13.26 30.68 -4.75
CA ALA A 187 -12.87 30.98 -6.11
C ALA A 187 -13.55 30.01 -7.09
N ALA A 188 -14.08 30.57 -8.19
CA ALA A 188 -14.74 29.78 -9.23
C ALA A 188 -13.74 28.93 -10.04
N GLU A 189 -12.46 29.32 -10.02
CA GLU A 189 -11.34 28.64 -10.67
C GLU A 189 -10.13 28.66 -9.73
N SER A 190 -9.32 27.59 -9.76
CA SER A 190 -8.03 27.55 -9.07
C SER A 190 -7.02 28.48 -9.76
N ALA A 191 -6.08 29.04 -9.00
CA ALA A 191 -4.95 29.75 -9.62
C ALA A 191 -4.14 28.77 -10.51
N PRO A 192 -3.51 29.25 -11.59
CA PRO A 192 -2.55 28.43 -12.31
C PRO A 192 -1.48 27.93 -11.35
N PHE A 193 -1.09 26.67 -11.54
CA PHE A 193 0.02 26.06 -10.84
C PHE A 193 1.30 26.85 -11.04
N LYS A 194 2.17 26.86 -10.03
CA LYS A 194 3.51 27.43 -10.16
C LYS A 194 4.30 26.69 -11.23
N ASP A 195 5.12 27.43 -11.96
CA ASP A 195 6.12 26.86 -12.85
C ASP A 195 7.21 26.15 -12.04
N MET A 196 7.82 25.12 -12.63
CA MET A 196 8.84 24.33 -11.95
C MET A 196 10.06 25.16 -11.51
N ASP A 197 10.41 26.18 -12.28
CA ASP A 197 11.53 27.08 -11.98
C ASP A 197 11.24 27.98 -10.75
N ASP A 198 9.96 28.14 -10.38
CA ASP A 198 9.52 28.91 -9.21
C ASP A 198 9.39 28.05 -7.94
N TYR A 199 9.68 26.75 -8.02
CA TYR A 199 9.58 25.86 -6.86
C TYR A 199 10.61 26.20 -5.79
N ARG A 200 10.11 26.38 -4.56
CA ARG A 200 10.93 26.71 -3.39
C ARG A 200 11.16 25.50 -2.49
N ILE A 201 10.23 24.55 -2.47
CA ILE A 201 10.13 23.38 -1.61
C ILE A 201 10.29 22.09 -2.42
N ILE A 202 9.53 21.95 -3.53
CA ILE A 202 9.57 20.75 -4.40
C ILE A 202 10.96 20.61 -5.03
N GLY A 203 11.48 19.38 -5.05
CA GLY A 203 12.80 19.08 -5.61
C GLY A 203 13.98 19.37 -4.66
N LYS A 204 13.73 19.91 -3.46
CA LYS A 204 14.74 20.16 -2.44
C LYS A 204 14.62 19.18 -1.29
N GLY A 205 15.76 18.74 -0.75
CA GLY A 205 15.80 17.83 0.39
C GLY A 205 15.16 18.45 1.63
N GLN A 206 14.22 17.73 2.24
CA GLN A 206 13.57 18.11 3.50
C GLN A 206 13.59 16.95 4.48
N ASN A 207 13.67 17.27 5.78
CA ASN A 207 13.44 16.28 6.82
C ASN A 207 11.96 15.91 6.86
N THR A 208 11.66 14.65 7.21
CA THR A 208 10.27 14.26 7.47
C THR A 208 9.71 15.02 8.67
N VAL A 209 8.46 15.46 8.60
CA VAL A 209 7.80 16.24 9.67
C VAL A 209 7.79 15.55 11.03
N ASP A 210 7.83 14.21 11.02
CA ASP A 210 7.82 13.38 12.22
C ASP A 210 9.23 13.03 12.71
N ALA A 211 10.31 13.50 12.08
CA ALA A 211 11.67 13.00 12.30
C ALA A 211 12.09 13.09 13.77
N LEU A 212 11.91 14.27 14.39
CA LEU A 212 12.26 14.50 15.78
C LEU A 212 11.41 13.63 16.72
N ASP A 213 10.12 13.52 16.45
CA ASP A 213 9.21 12.72 17.28
C ASP A 213 9.52 11.22 17.19
N ILE A 214 9.96 10.73 16.03
CA ILE A 214 10.39 9.34 15.85
C ILE A 214 11.66 9.08 16.67
N VAL A 215 12.71 9.88 16.48
CA VAL A 215 14.02 9.62 17.14
C VAL A 215 14.00 9.90 18.64
N THR A 216 13.03 10.65 19.14
CA THR A 216 12.83 10.91 20.58
C THR A 216 11.78 10.00 21.22
N GLY A 217 11.14 9.09 20.47
CA GLY A 217 10.11 8.18 20.97
C GLY A 217 8.78 8.86 21.33
N LYS A 218 8.51 10.06 20.81
CA LYS A 218 7.25 10.78 21.00
C LYS A 218 6.18 10.42 19.95
N SER A 219 6.61 9.94 18.79
CA SER A 219 5.70 9.50 17.73
C SER A 219 4.83 8.36 18.26
N ARG A 220 3.51 8.51 18.13
CA ARG A 220 2.54 7.49 18.56
C ARG A 220 2.18 6.56 17.42
N TYR A 221 2.41 5.27 17.63
CA TYR A 221 1.94 4.17 16.80
C TYR A 221 0.61 3.64 17.35
N GLY A 222 -0.08 2.73 16.64
CA GLY A 222 -1.36 2.21 17.15
C GLY A 222 -1.18 1.43 18.45
N ILE A 223 -0.04 0.74 18.62
CA ILE A 223 0.32 0.10 19.88
C ILE A 223 0.49 1.07 21.05
N ASP A 224 0.60 2.38 20.80
CA ASP A 224 0.70 3.41 21.85
C ASP A 224 -0.67 4.02 22.20
N THR A 225 -1.75 3.58 21.54
CA THR A 225 -3.11 4.08 21.81
C THR A 225 -3.46 3.90 23.28
N GLN A 226 -3.93 4.98 23.91
CA GLN A 226 -4.37 5.04 25.30
C GLN A 226 -5.66 5.86 25.35
N GLU A 227 -6.77 5.19 25.62
CA GLU A 227 -8.09 5.78 25.71
C GLU A 227 -8.67 5.56 27.10
N GLN A 228 -9.57 6.46 27.50
CA GLN A 228 -10.20 6.36 28.81
C GLN A 228 -10.99 5.05 28.94
N ASP A 229 -10.85 4.39 30.09
CA ASP A 229 -11.56 3.15 30.43
C ASP A 229 -11.35 1.98 29.47
N MET A 230 -10.31 2.02 28.61
CA MET A 230 -10.04 0.92 27.69
C MET A 230 -9.58 -0.35 28.43
N ARG A 231 -9.88 -1.51 27.84
CA ARG A 231 -9.41 -2.84 28.25
C ARG A 231 -8.55 -3.45 27.15
N TYR A 232 -7.76 -4.43 27.52
CA TYR A 232 -6.79 -5.06 26.63
C TYR A 232 -7.26 -6.47 26.31
N ALA A 233 -7.25 -6.82 25.02
CA ALA A 233 -7.62 -8.15 24.57
C ALA A 233 -6.46 -8.85 23.85
N VAL A 234 -6.36 -10.15 24.04
CA VAL A 234 -5.54 -11.07 23.23
C VAL A 234 -6.40 -12.26 22.84
N VAL A 235 -6.07 -12.93 21.74
CA VAL A 235 -6.79 -14.11 21.26
C VAL A 235 -5.85 -15.31 21.25
N ALA A 236 -6.29 -16.44 21.80
CA ALA A 236 -5.71 -17.75 21.50
C ALA A 236 -6.42 -18.27 20.24
N ARG A 237 -5.76 -18.26 19.09
CA ARG A 237 -6.33 -18.73 17.82
C ARG A 237 -6.08 -20.22 17.63
N SER A 238 -6.97 -20.86 16.89
CA SER A 238 -6.80 -22.26 16.48
C SER A 238 -5.45 -22.45 15.79
N PRO A 239 -4.67 -23.48 16.17
CA PRO A 239 -3.41 -23.81 15.49
C PRO A 239 -3.64 -24.54 14.16
N TYR A 240 -4.88 -24.92 13.84
CA TYR A 240 -5.24 -25.66 12.63
C TYR A 240 -5.98 -24.75 11.64
N LEU A 241 -5.64 -24.87 10.36
CA LEU A 241 -6.33 -24.16 9.28
C LEU A 241 -7.80 -24.57 9.23
N ASN A 242 -8.71 -23.60 9.32
CA ASN A 242 -10.16 -23.80 9.44
C ASN A 242 -10.58 -24.68 10.64
N GLY A 243 -9.73 -24.79 11.68
CA GLY A 243 -10.11 -25.50 12.91
C GLY A 243 -11.00 -24.65 13.81
N THR A 244 -11.84 -25.30 14.61
CA THR A 244 -12.81 -24.66 15.50
C THR A 244 -12.49 -24.94 16.98
N VAL A 245 -13.13 -24.19 17.88
CA VAL A 245 -13.07 -24.47 19.32
C VAL A 245 -14.06 -25.60 19.63
N ARG A 246 -13.55 -26.76 20.07
CA ARG A 246 -14.41 -27.85 20.56
C ARG A 246 -14.93 -27.53 21.96
N SER A 247 -14.00 -27.18 22.84
CA SER A 247 -14.25 -26.83 24.23
C SER A 247 -13.09 -26.00 24.80
N PHE A 248 -13.31 -25.27 25.89
CA PHE A 248 -12.23 -24.63 26.64
C PHE A 248 -12.54 -24.58 28.14
N ASP A 249 -11.50 -24.70 28.96
CA ASP A 249 -11.52 -24.39 30.41
C ASP A 249 -10.77 -23.08 30.65
N ASP A 250 -11.52 -22.09 31.14
CA ASP A 250 -11.02 -20.75 31.49
C ASP A 250 -10.79 -20.54 32.99
N GLY A 251 -11.01 -21.56 33.83
CA GLY A 251 -10.97 -21.43 35.29
C GLY A 251 -9.62 -20.99 35.83
N ALA A 252 -8.52 -21.40 35.20
CA ALA A 252 -7.17 -20.91 35.53
C ALA A 252 -6.92 -19.49 35.00
N ALA A 253 -7.42 -19.17 33.80
CA ALA A 253 -7.31 -17.83 33.20
C ALA A 253 -8.04 -16.77 34.03
N ARG A 254 -9.28 -17.05 34.47
CA ARG A 254 -10.09 -16.14 35.32
C ARG A 254 -9.49 -15.88 36.70
N LYS A 255 -8.60 -16.76 37.20
CA LYS A 255 -7.87 -16.55 38.45
C LYS A 255 -6.67 -15.61 38.31
N VAL A 256 -6.24 -15.32 37.08
CA VAL A 256 -5.16 -14.35 36.84
C VAL A 256 -5.67 -12.95 37.19
N ASN A 257 -5.03 -12.30 38.16
CA ASN A 257 -5.41 -10.94 38.57
C ASN A 257 -5.43 -9.99 37.36
N GLY A 258 -6.56 -9.30 37.18
CA GLY A 258 -6.79 -8.36 36.10
C GLY A 258 -7.47 -8.96 34.86
N VAL A 259 -7.65 -10.28 34.75
CA VAL A 259 -8.55 -10.88 33.74
C VAL A 259 -9.99 -10.56 34.10
N LEU A 260 -10.74 -10.06 33.11
CA LEU A 260 -12.11 -9.57 33.27
C LEU A 260 -13.11 -10.47 32.57
N ASP A 261 -12.75 -10.97 31.40
CA ASP A 261 -13.63 -11.84 30.63
C ASP A 261 -12.84 -12.81 29.74
N VAL A 262 -13.49 -13.95 29.45
CA VAL A 262 -12.99 -15.00 28.56
C VAL A 262 -14.17 -15.58 27.80
N PHE A 263 -14.09 -15.61 26.47
CA PHE A 263 -15.16 -16.11 25.62
C PHE A 263 -14.65 -16.58 24.26
N GLU A 264 -15.46 -17.37 23.56
CA GLU A 264 -15.17 -17.84 22.21
C GLU A 264 -15.39 -16.73 21.17
N LEU A 265 -14.43 -16.57 20.27
CA LEU A 265 -14.54 -15.78 19.04
C LEU A 265 -14.66 -16.72 17.84
N LYS A 266 -15.77 -16.61 17.12
CA LYS A 266 -16.03 -17.43 15.93
C LYS A 266 -15.24 -16.93 14.73
N GLY A 267 -14.56 -17.85 14.06
CA GLY A 267 -13.81 -17.64 12.82
C GLY A 267 -14.65 -17.86 11.56
N PRO A 268 -14.00 -17.80 10.38
CA PRO A 268 -14.63 -18.15 9.11
C PRO A 268 -14.82 -19.66 9.00
N GLU A 269 -15.93 -20.08 8.40
CA GLU A 269 -16.14 -21.49 8.05
C GLU A 269 -15.24 -21.91 6.86
N PRO A 270 -14.97 -23.22 6.67
CA PRO A 270 -14.17 -23.68 5.53
C PRO A 270 -14.76 -23.22 4.19
N GLY A 271 -13.96 -22.46 3.44
CA GLY A 271 -14.34 -21.93 2.12
C GLY A 271 -14.84 -20.49 2.16
N GLU A 272 -15.20 -19.97 3.34
CA GLU A 272 -15.67 -18.60 3.48
C GLU A 272 -14.54 -17.57 3.39
N PRO A 273 -14.87 -16.32 3.03
CA PRO A 273 -13.90 -15.23 3.07
C PRO A 273 -13.31 -14.97 4.45
N TYR A 274 -12.03 -14.59 4.47
CA TYR A 274 -11.35 -14.22 5.71
C TYR A 274 -11.75 -12.81 6.16
N PHE A 275 -12.76 -12.73 7.03
CA PHE A 275 -13.09 -11.51 7.78
C PHE A 275 -12.32 -11.40 9.10
N ILE A 276 -12.02 -12.55 9.71
CA ILE A 276 -10.97 -12.78 10.71
C ILE A 276 -10.17 -14.02 10.30
N LEU A 277 -9.06 -14.32 10.98
CA LEU A 277 -8.16 -15.39 10.53
C LEU A 277 -8.53 -16.79 11.00
N ALA A 278 -9.08 -16.94 12.20
CA ALA A 278 -9.38 -18.23 12.79
C ALA A 278 -10.39 -18.11 13.94
N HIS A 279 -11.03 -19.22 14.29
CA HIS A 279 -11.69 -19.35 15.57
C HIS A 279 -10.67 -19.19 16.70
N GLY A 280 -11.13 -18.72 17.86
CA GLY A 280 -10.26 -18.58 19.01
C GLY A 280 -11.00 -18.35 20.31
N VAL A 281 -10.22 -18.25 21.38
CA VAL A 281 -10.68 -17.86 22.71
C VAL A 281 -10.05 -16.53 23.08
N VAL A 282 -10.88 -15.54 23.34
CA VAL A 282 -10.49 -14.17 23.70
C VAL A 282 -10.26 -14.11 25.20
N VAL A 283 -9.21 -13.40 25.62
CA VAL A 283 -9.01 -13.01 27.02
C VAL A 283 -8.96 -11.49 27.09
N VAL A 284 -9.89 -10.91 27.83
CA VAL A 284 -9.98 -9.47 28.07
C VAL A 284 -9.51 -9.16 29.49
N ALA A 285 -8.67 -8.14 29.65
CA ALA A 285 -8.04 -7.81 30.91
C ALA A 285 -7.78 -6.30 31.08
N THR A 286 -7.35 -5.92 32.29
CA THR A 286 -6.98 -4.54 32.66
C THR A 286 -5.62 -4.10 32.11
N SER A 287 -4.80 -5.02 31.61
CA SER A 287 -3.51 -4.73 30.98
C SER A 287 -3.15 -5.81 29.96
N THR A 288 -2.31 -5.48 28.98
CA THR A 288 -1.76 -6.45 28.02
C THR A 288 -1.07 -7.63 28.72
N TRP A 289 -0.34 -7.36 29.81
CA TRP A 289 0.34 -8.40 30.57
C TRP A 289 -0.63 -9.38 31.25
N ALA A 290 -1.70 -8.87 31.86
CA ALA A 290 -2.74 -9.72 32.44
C ALA A 290 -3.46 -10.55 31.37
N ALA A 291 -3.77 -9.94 30.21
CA ALA A 291 -4.40 -10.64 29.08
C ALA A 291 -3.52 -11.79 28.56
N ILE A 292 -2.23 -11.54 28.33
CA ILE A 292 -1.27 -12.56 27.89
C ILE A 292 -1.13 -13.70 28.93
N LYS A 293 -1.05 -13.37 30.22
CA LYS A 293 -0.98 -14.38 31.28
C LYS A 293 -2.26 -15.20 31.37
N GLY A 294 -3.42 -14.57 31.28
CA GLY A 294 -4.71 -15.26 31.21
C GLY A 294 -4.76 -16.21 30.02
N ARG A 295 -4.37 -15.74 28.83
CA ARG A 295 -4.31 -16.56 27.61
C ARG A 295 -3.41 -17.78 27.77
N LYS A 296 -2.23 -17.63 28.38
CA LYS A 296 -1.30 -18.74 28.64
C LYS A 296 -1.85 -19.78 29.62
N ALA A 297 -2.82 -19.40 30.46
CA ALA A 297 -3.46 -20.29 31.43
C ALA A 297 -4.70 -20.99 30.87
N LEU A 298 -5.15 -20.66 29.66
CA LEU A 298 -6.27 -21.35 29.00
C LEU A 298 -5.91 -22.78 28.67
N GLN A 299 -6.88 -23.67 28.82
CA GLN A 299 -6.83 -25.02 28.25
C GLN A 299 -7.91 -25.08 27.17
N VAL A 300 -7.49 -25.21 25.91
CA VAL A 300 -8.42 -25.21 24.76
C VAL A 300 -8.27 -26.53 24.01
N GLU A 301 -9.38 -27.20 23.79
CA GLU A 301 -9.49 -28.33 22.89
C GLU A 301 -9.99 -27.84 21.53
N TRP A 302 -9.24 -28.18 20.49
CA TRP A 302 -9.54 -27.76 19.12
C TRP A 302 -10.06 -28.94 18.32
N ASP A 303 -11.06 -28.70 17.49
CA ASP A 303 -11.32 -29.58 16.35
C ASP A 303 -10.38 -29.20 15.22
N ALA A 304 -9.63 -30.19 14.72
CA ALA A 304 -8.75 -29.99 13.58
C ALA A 304 -9.59 -29.65 12.34
N GLY A 305 -9.12 -28.67 11.57
CA GLY A 305 -9.69 -28.35 10.27
C GLY A 305 -9.04 -29.15 9.15
N ALA A 306 -8.63 -28.46 8.08
CA ALA A 306 -8.03 -29.11 6.91
C ALA A 306 -6.66 -29.73 7.23
N SER A 307 -6.42 -30.95 6.75
CA SER A 307 -5.12 -31.64 6.87
C SER A 307 -4.21 -31.26 5.69
N GLU A 308 -3.59 -30.09 5.75
CA GLU A 308 -2.69 -29.57 4.72
C GLU A 308 -1.25 -29.49 5.25
N SER A 309 -0.26 -29.76 4.38
CA SER A 309 1.16 -29.60 4.71
C SER A 309 1.93 -28.94 3.55
N SER A 310 3.11 -28.40 3.85
CA SER A 310 4.02 -27.89 2.81
C SER A 310 4.45 -28.98 1.83
N GLU A 311 4.62 -30.22 2.29
CA GLU A 311 4.98 -31.35 1.44
C GLU A 311 3.88 -31.64 0.41
N THR A 312 2.63 -31.79 0.86
CA THR A 312 1.49 -32.03 -0.04
C THR A 312 1.25 -30.86 -0.99
N PHE A 313 1.48 -29.62 -0.55
CA PHE A 313 1.39 -28.43 -1.40
C PHE A 313 2.35 -28.48 -2.58
N TRP A 314 3.63 -28.82 -2.32
CA TRP A 314 4.64 -28.90 -3.36
C TRP A 314 4.43 -30.08 -4.31
N GLU A 315 3.96 -31.22 -3.80
CA GLU A 315 3.57 -32.36 -4.63
C GLU A 315 2.42 -32.02 -5.57
N GLN A 316 1.37 -31.37 -5.06
CA GLN A 316 0.24 -30.91 -5.87
C GLN A 316 0.69 -29.95 -6.97
N ASN A 317 1.54 -28.98 -6.66
CA ASN A 317 2.03 -28.04 -7.67
C ASN A 317 2.85 -28.73 -8.77
N ARG A 318 3.72 -29.69 -8.40
CA ARG A 318 4.48 -30.48 -9.38
C ARG A 318 3.57 -31.31 -10.27
N GLU A 319 2.51 -31.89 -9.72
CA GLU A 319 1.54 -32.67 -10.49
C GLU A 319 0.72 -31.78 -11.43
N MET A 320 0.28 -30.61 -10.95
CA MET A 320 -0.44 -29.62 -11.77
C MET A 320 0.34 -29.23 -13.02
N LEU A 321 1.65 -28.96 -12.89
CA LEU A 321 2.50 -28.58 -14.02
C LEU A 321 2.65 -29.68 -15.09
N LYS A 322 2.31 -30.95 -14.82
CA LYS A 322 2.27 -31.98 -15.87
C LYS A 322 1.06 -31.85 -16.79
N GLY A 323 0.01 -31.17 -16.34
CA GLY A 323 -1.24 -30.96 -17.05
C GLY A 323 -1.23 -29.72 -17.95
N LYS A 324 -2.44 -29.25 -18.30
CA LYS A 324 -2.66 -27.97 -19.02
C LYS A 324 -3.23 -26.95 -18.04
N GLY A 325 -2.66 -25.76 -18.01
CA GLY A 325 -3.09 -24.67 -17.14
C GLY A 325 -4.12 -23.79 -17.82
N GLN A 326 -4.62 -22.81 -17.06
CA GLN A 326 -5.31 -21.68 -17.63
C GLN A 326 -4.31 -20.87 -18.46
N VAL A 327 -4.51 -20.76 -19.77
CA VAL A 327 -3.72 -19.86 -20.62
C VAL A 327 -4.13 -18.42 -20.33
N VAL A 328 -3.18 -17.61 -19.85
CA VAL A 328 -3.42 -16.19 -19.50
C VAL A 328 -2.92 -15.24 -20.58
N VAL A 329 -1.86 -15.63 -21.29
CA VAL A 329 -1.28 -14.94 -22.44
C VAL A 329 -0.89 -15.99 -23.47
N ASP A 330 -1.14 -15.72 -24.75
CA ASP A 330 -0.75 -16.56 -25.87
C ASP A 330 -0.48 -15.68 -27.11
N ASP A 331 0.79 -15.35 -27.34
CA ASP A 331 1.23 -14.48 -28.42
C ASP A 331 2.02 -15.29 -29.47
N GLY A 332 1.89 -14.89 -30.74
CA GLY A 332 2.65 -15.48 -31.86
C GLY A 332 2.18 -16.89 -32.26
N GLU A 333 3.09 -17.65 -32.87
CA GLU A 333 2.90 -19.06 -33.20
C GLU A 333 3.65 -19.94 -32.18
N PHE A 334 3.31 -19.77 -30.89
CA PHE A 334 4.04 -20.35 -29.76
C PHE A 334 4.37 -21.84 -29.92
N ASP A 335 3.36 -22.66 -30.24
CA ASP A 335 3.56 -24.11 -30.34
C ASP A 335 4.52 -24.49 -31.48
N ASN A 336 4.47 -23.77 -32.62
CA ASN A 336 5.37 -24.00 -33.75
C ASN A 336 6.80 -23.57 -33.39
N ALA A 337 6.97 -22.40 -32.75
CA ALA A 337 8.27 -21.86 -32.39
C ALA A 337 8.97 -22.71 -31.31
N MET A 338 8.22 -23.21 -30.31
CA MET A 338 8.75 -24.14 -29.32
C MET A 338 9.22 -25.46 -29.96
N ALA A 339 8.48 -25.98 -30.95
CA ALA A 339 8.84 -27.20 -31.66
C ALA A 339 10.01 -27.01 -32.65
N ALA A 340 10.18 -25.81 -33.19
CA ALA A 340 11.24 -25.47 -34.14
C ALA A 340 12.58 -25.13 -33.46
N GLY A 341 12.60 -24.94 -32.13
CA GLY A 341 13.83 -24.64 -31.38
C GLY A 341 14.90 -25.72 -31.56
N HIS A 342 16.13 -25.29 -31.82
CA HIS A 342 17.30 -26.15 -31.85
C HIS A 342 17.60 -26.73 -30.46
N LYS A 343 17.40 -25.92 -29.42
CA LYS A 343 17.55 -26.29 -28.01
C LYS A 343 16.39 -25.73 -27.20
N VAL A 344 15.86 -26.51 -26.25
CA VAL A 344 14.89 -26.02 -25.26
C VAL A 344 15.51 -26.17 -23.88
N ILE A 345 15.57 -25.06 -23.13
CA ILE A 345 16.07 -25.02 -21.76
C ILE A 345 14.87 -24.81 -20.84
N THR A 346 14.80 -25.58 -19.75
CA THR A 346 13.71 -25.53 -18.77
C THR A 346 14.26 -25.58 -17.35
N HIS A 347 13.82 -24.66 -16.49
CA HIS A 347 14.17 -24.63 -15.07
C HIS A 347 12.95 -24.39 -14.19
N GLN A 348 13.01 -24.87 -12.95
CA GLN A 348 11.96 -24.71 -11.96
C GLN A 348 12.45 -23.91 -10.74
N TYR A 349 11.61 -22.99 -10.27
CA TYR A 349 11.88 -22.13 -9.11
C TYR A 349 10.77 -22.25 -8.08
N GLN A 350 11.15 -22.55 -6.84
CA GLN A 350 10.23 -22.59 -5.71
C GLN A 350 10.32 -21.29 -4.91
N VAL A 351 9.17 -20.65 -4.68
CA VAL A 351 9.09 -19.51 -3.77
C VAL A 351 8.19 -19.83 -2.58
N PRO A 352 8.68 -19.73 -1.33
CA PRO A 352 7.91 -20.13 -0.16
C PRO A 352 6.87 -19.05 0.22
N PHE A 353 5.97 -19.42 1.14
CA PHE A 353 5.16 -18.46 1.86
C PHE A 353 6.07 -17.57 2.71
N VAL A 354 5.80 -16.27 2.75
CA VAL A 354 6.61 -15.32 3.51
C VAL A 354 5.71 -14.41 4.34
N SER A 355 6.01 -14.32 5.63
CA SER A 355 5.37 -13.36 6.53
C SER A 355 5.88 -11.94 6.26
N HIS A 356 5.04 -10.96 6.52
CA HIS A 356 5.41 -9.55 6.48
C HIS A 356 6.32 -9.15 7.64
N ALA A 357 6.18 -9.83 8.78
CA ALA A 357 6.89 -9.57 10.03
C ALA A 357 7.08 -8.06 10.35
N PRO A 358 6.03 -7.21 10.30
CA PRO A 358 6.16 -5.79 10.64
C PRO A 358 6.69 -5.62 12.06
N LEU A 359 7.54 -4.62 12.33
CA LEU A 359 8.11 -4.42 13.67
C LEU A 359 7.03 -4.19 14.72
N GLU A 360 5.98 -3.44 14.38
CA GLU A 360 4.75 -3.33 15.17
C GLU A 360 3.80 -4.48 14.82
N PRO A 361 3.51 -5.42 15.75
CA PRO A 361 2.50 -6.45 15.55
C PRO A 361 1.11 -5.85 15.34
N GLN A 362 0.21 -6.64 14.76
CA GLN A 362 -1.18 -6.22 14.56
C GLN A 362 -1.86 -5.80 15.87
N ASN A 363 -2.53 -4.66 15.81
CA ASN A 363 -3.21 -4.05 16.94
C ASN A 363 -4.32 -3.13 16.43
N CYS A 364 -5.37 -2.97 17.22
CA CYS A 364 -6.47 -2.06 16.92
C CYS A 364 -7.14 -1.66 18.22
N TYR A 365 -7.44 -0.37 18.37
CA TYR A 365 -8.44 0.07 19.33
C TYR A 365 -9.79 0.16 18.63
N ALA A 366 -10.82 -0.38 19.28
CA ALA A 366 -12.21 -0.29 18.84
C ALA A 366 -13.12 -0.02 20.04
N TYR A 367 -14.05 0.91 19.90
CA TYR A 367 -15.15 1.10 20.83
C TYR A 367 -16.47 1.16 20.07
N VAL A 368 -17.23 0.08 20.18
CA VAL A 368 -18.54 -0.06 19.55
C VAL A 368 -19.63 0.26 20.57
N LYS A 369 -20.45 1.26 20.26
CA LYS A 369 -21.70 1.56 20.96
C LYS A 369 -22.88 1.23 20.05
N LYS A 370 -24.08 1.46 20.56
CA LYS A 370 -25.33 1.17 19.84
C LYS A 370 -25.40 1.83 18.46
N ASP A 371 -25.01 3.10 18.38
CA ASP A 371 -25.22 3.93 17.18
C ASP A 371 -23.92 4.48 16.59
N GLU A 372 -22.75 4.19 17.19
CA GLU A 372 -21.44 4.69 16.75
C GLU A 372 -20.32 3.67 17.00
N CYS A 373 -19.29 3.72 16.17
CA CYS A 373 -18.06 2.94 16.33
C CYS A 373 -16.84 3.83 16.15
N HIS A 374 -15.93 3.81 17.12
CA HIS A 374 -14.64 4.52 17.04
C HIS A 374 -13.50 3.52 16.92
N ILE A 375 -12.66 3.71 15.91
CA ILE A 375 -11.51 2.88 15.60
C ILE A 375 -10.26 3.74 15.55
N ILE A 376 -9.20 3.33 16.24
CA ILE A 376 -7.86 3.90 16.11
C ILE A 376 -6.93 2.77 15.66
N VAL A 377 -6.32 2.92 14.48
CA VAL A 377 -5.69 1.79 13.79
C VAL A 377 -4.45 2.18 12.98
N PRO A 378 -3.36 1.38 13.03
CA PRO A 378 -2.28 1.48 12.05
C PRO A 378 -2.66 0.69 10.78
N THR A 379 -3.16 1.37 9.74
CA THR A 379 -3.70 0.74 8.53
C THR A 379 -3.14 1.34 7.24
N GLN A 380 -3.02 0.53 6.19
CA GLN A 380 -2.81 1.02 4.82
C GLN A 380 -4.12 1.33 4.10
N MET A 381 -5.25 0.85 4.62
CA MET A 381 -6.54 0.89 3.91
C MET A 381 -7.65 1.29 4.88
N PRO A 382 -7.73 2.57 5.30
CA PRO A 382 -8.73 3.03 6.28
C PRO A 382 -10.16 2.83 5.77
N ASN A 383 -10.39 2.94 4.45
CA ASN A 383 -11.66 2.55 3.82
C ASN A 383 -12.04 1.11 4.16
N GLY A 384 -11.08 0.19 4.03
CA GLY A 384 -11.26 -1.23 4.31
C GLY A 384 -11.53 -1.50 5.79
N ALA A 385 -10.88 -0.77 6.69
CA ALA A 385 -11.15 -0.83 8.12
C ALA A 385 -12.60 -0.43 8.44
N SER A 386 -13.09 0.66 7.84
CA SER A 386 -14.49 1.09 7.99
C SER A 386 -15.48 0.04 7.44
N ARG A 387 -15.22 -0.55 6.27
CA ARG A 387 -16.09 -1.63 5.73
C ARG A 387 -16.09 -2.86 6.63
N ALA A 388 -14.92 -3.27 7.14
CA ALA A 388 -14.79 -4.42 8.01
C ALA A 388 -15.58 -4.24 9.31
N ALA A 389 -15.49 -3.05 9.92
CA ALA A 389 -16.29 -2.71 11.08
C ALA A 389 -17.79 -2.63 10.78
N ALA A 390 -18.20 -2.04 9.64
CA ALA A 390 -19.60 -1.99 9.24
C ALA A 390 -20.18 -3.40 9.06
N ALA A 391 -19.42 -4.32 8.46
CA ALA A 391 -19.87 -5.69 8.20
C ALA A 391 -20.22 -6.46 9.49
N VAL A 392 -19.50 -6.22 10.59
CA VAL A 392 -19.78 -6.91 11.86
C VAL A 392 -20.69 -6.14 12.81
N THR A 393 -20.70 -4.82 12.76
CA THR A 393 -21.53 -3.98 13.64
C THR A 393 -22.92 -3.72 13.07
N GLY A 394 -23.08 -3.82 11.75
CA GLY A 394 -24.29 -3.38 11.05
C GLY A 394 -24.47 -1.85 11.02
N LEU A 395 -23.50 -1.08 11.53
CA LEU A 395 -23.58 0.37 11.56
C LEU A 395 -23.36 0.97 10.16
N PRO A 396 -24.11 2.03 9.80
CA PRO A 396 -23.81 2.84 8.63
C PRO A 396 -22.38 3.39 8.69
N ARG A 397 -21.71 3.53 7.55
CA ARG A 397 -20.28 3.86 7.53
C ARG A 397 -20.00 5.28 8.04
N GLU A 398 -20.97 6.19 7.89
CA GLU A 398 -20.91 7.55 8.43
C GLU A 398 -20.88 7.58 9.98
N ASN A 399 -21.33 6.50 10.63
CA ASN A 399 -21.30 6.35 12.09
C ASN A 399 -20.02 5.62 12.57
N ILE A 400 -19.08 5.33 11.66
CA ILE A 400 -17.82 4.64 11.96
C ILE A 400 -16.66 5.62 11.76
N ARG A 401 -16.14 6.14 12.87
CA ARG A 401 -14.95 7.00 12.86
C ARG A 401 -13.70 6.13 12.85
N VAL A 402 -12.84 6.34 11.86
CA VAL A 402 -11.53 5.68 11.77
C VAL A 402 -10.42 6.72 11.83
N ASP A 403 -9.68 6.73 12.94
CA ASP A 403 -8.49 7.54 13.13
C ASP A 403 -7.24 6.71 12.76
N MET A 404 -6.44 7.22 11.83
CA MET A 404 -5.20 6.58 11.42
C MET A 404 -4.06 6.97 12.34
N THR A 405 -3.25 5.99 12.73
CA THR A 405 -1.98 6.21 13.42
C THR A 405 -0.81 6.05 12.46
N ARG A 406 0.38 6.51 12.87
CA ARG A 406 1.61 6.12 12.18
C ARG A 406 1.78 4.62 12.28
N VAL A 407 2.22 3.98 11.20
CA VAL A 407 2.32 2.52 11.12
C VAL A 407 3.77 2.05 11.32
N GLY A 408 3.98 1.11 12.26
CA GLY A 408 5.29 0.53 12.57
C GLY A 408 5.70 -0.60 11.63
N GLY A 409 5.59 -0.35 10.33
CA GLY A 409 5.81 -1.34 9.28
C GLY A 409 4.51 -2.01 8.82
N ALA A 410 4.42 -2.28 7.52
CA ALA A 410 3.21 -2.83 6.93
C ALA A 410 3.53 -3.84 5.83
N PHE A 411 4.35 -3.46 4.83
CA PHE A 411 4.75 -4.32 3.71
C PHE A 411 3.60 -4.98 2.93
N GLY A 412 2.37 -4.48 3.10
CA GLY A 412 1.14 -5.03 2.53
C GLY A 412 0.24 -5.77 3.55
N ARG A 413 0.76 -6.16 4.73
CA ARG A 413 -0.01 -6.82 5.80
C ARG A 413 -1.25 -6.06 6.22
N ARG A 414 -1.15 -4.73 6.26
CA ARG A 414 -2.17 -3.81 6.78
C ARG A 414 -3.07 -3.25 5.67
N LEU A 415 -3.04 -3.84 4.48
CA LEU A 415 -4.10 -3.70 3.47
C LEU A 415 -5.35 -4.52 3.84
N THR A 416 -5.17 -5.58 4.63
CA THR A 416 -6.25 -6.38 5.20
C THR A 416 -6.65 -5.84 6.58
N ALA A 417 -7.93 -5.99 6.95
CA ALA A 417 -8.52 -5.39 8.16
C ALA A 417 -9.05 -6.44 9.16
N ASP A 418 -8.52 -7.67 9.12
CA ASP A 418 -8.92 -8.80 9.97
C ASP A 418 -8.87 -8.45 11.48
N PHE A 419 -7.80 -7.82 11.91
CA PHE A 419 -7.61 -7.39 13.30
C PHE A 419 -8.51 -6.22 13.72
N VAL A 420 -9.06 -5.46 12.76
CA VAL A 420 -10.10 -4.45 13.04
C VAL A 420 -11.44 -5.13 13.32
N THR A 421 -11.79 -6.12 12.49
CA THR A 421 -12.97 -6.97 12.69
C THR A 421 -12.95 -7.62 14.06
N GLU A 422 -11.83 -8.27 14.43
CA GLU A 422 -11.67 -8.90 15.75
C GLU A 422 -11.88 -7.89 16.90
N ALA A 423 -11.24 -6.71 16.83
CA ALA A 423 -11.37 -5.71 17.89
C ALA A 423 -12.82 -5.19 18.02
N ALA A 424 -13.50 -4.96 16.91
CA ALA A 424 -14.91 -4.54 16.89
C ALA A 424 -15.82 -5.62 17.49
N MET A 425 -15.65 -6.88 17.12
CA MET A 425 -16.41 -8.01 17.68
C MET A 425 -16.22 -8.16 19.19
N ILE A 426 -14.99 -8.00 19.68
CA ILE A 426 -14.68 -8.07 21.12
C ILE A 426 -15.33 -6.88 21.87
N SER A 427 -15.29 -5.68 21.29
CA SER A 427 -15.95 -4.51 21.86
C SER A 427 -17.47 -4.67 21.91
N MET A 428 -18.09 -5.22 20.86
CA MET A 428 -19.53 -5.55 20.86
C MET A 428 -19.90 -6.57 21.93
N HIS A 429 -19.09 -7.62 22.11
CA HIS A 429 -19.35 -8.64 23.10
C HIS A 429 -19.31 -8.09 24.54
N THR A 430 -18.30 -7.26 24.82
CA THR A 430 -18.02 -6.79 26.19
C THR A 430 -18.68 -5.47 26.56
N GLY A 431 -19.03 -4.64 25.56
CA GLY A 431 -19.46 -3.26 25.75
C GLY A 431 -18.34 -2.30 26.16
N TRP A 432 -17.07 -2.76 26.24
CA TRP A 432 -15.93 -1.93 26.63
C TRP A 432 -15.21 -1.34 25.41
N PRO A 433 -14.48 -0.22 25.58
CA PRO A 433 -13.43 0.17 24.64
C PRO A 433 -12.29 -0.85 24.71
N ILE A 434 -11.95 -1.46 23.57
CA ILE A 434 -11.00 -2.58 23.49
C ILE A 434 -9.78 -2.18 22.69
N LYS A 435 -8.61 -2.36 23.27
CA LYS A 435 -7.33 -2.43 22.55
C LYS A 435 -6.95 -3.90 22.36
N LEU A 436 -7.16 -4.40 21.16
CA LEU A 436 -6.66 -5.70 20.73
C LEU A 436 -5.16 -5.61 20.46
N GLN A 437 -4.38 -6.52 21.07
CA GLN A 437 -2.94 -6.61 20.88
C GLN A 437 -2.55 -8.02 20.46
N TRP A 438 -1.88 -8.15 19.32
CA TRP A 438 -1.24 -9.40 18.96
C TRP A 438 0.17 -9.48 19.53
N THR A 439 0.61 -10.68 19.88
CA THR A 439 2.01 -10.97 20.19
C THR A 439 2.82 -11.20 18.91
N ARG A 440 4.16 -11.17 18.99
CA ARG A 440 5.02 -11.47 17.83
C ARG A 440 4.75 -12.87 17.29
N GLU A 441 4.52 -13.83 18.17
CA GLU A 441 4.21 -15.20 17.82
C GLU A 441 2.85 -15.31 17.10
N ASP A 442 1.86 -14.49 17.51
CA ASP A 442 0.59 -14.43 16.79
C ASP A 442 0.77 -13.86 15.39
N ASP A 443 1.51 -12.75 15.27
CA ASP A 443 1.77 -12.04 14.02
C ASP A 443 2.43 -12.94 12.97
N VAL A 444 3.44 -13.73 13.38
CA VAL A 444 4.13 -14.66 12.48
C VAL A 444 3.27 -15.86 12.11
N LYS A 445 2.44 -16.38 13.03
CA LYS A 445 1.59 -17.56 12.79
C LYS A 445 0.30 -17.25 12.05
N ASN A 446 -0.22 -16.03 12.20
CA ASN A 446 -1.53 -15.60 11.71
C ASN A 446 -1.35 -14.43 10.73
N ASP A 447 -0.53 -14.64 9.70
CA ASP A 447 -0.34 -13.65 8.64
C ASP A 447 -1.30 -13.91 7.46
N PHE A 448 -1.48 -12.91 6.62
CA PHE A 448 -1.87 -13.09 5.22
C PHE A 448 -0.58 -13.22 4.40
N TYR A 449 0.02 -14.40 4.36
CA TYR A 449 1.35 -14.62 3.79
C TYR A 449 1.46 -14.21 2.32
N ARG A 450 2.67 -13.84 1.87
CA ARG A 450 2.97 -13.79 0.42
C ARG A 450 2.65 -15.16 -0.19
N PRO A 451 1.93 -15.25 -1.32
CA PRO A 451 1.70 -16.51 -2.01
C PRO A 451 2.99 -17.28 -2.27
N ALA A 452 2.94 -18.59 -2.03
CA ALA A 452 3.93 -19.54 -2.50
C ALA A 452 3.56 -20.06 -3.89
N GLY A 453 4.57 -20.48 -4.65
CA GLY A 453 4.37 -21.02 -5.98
C GLY A 453 5.58 -21.76 -6.53
N LEU A 454 5.31 -22.65 -7.47
CA LEU A 454 6.30 -23.32 -8.30
C LEU A 454 6.21 -22.74 -9.71
N HIS A 455 7.27 -22.04 -10.12
CA HIS A 455 7.41 -21.50 -11.46
C HIS A 455 8.22 -22.48 -12.29
N GLU A 456 7.75 -22.82 -13.49
CA GLU A 456 8.52 -23.50 -14.53
C GLU A 456 8.67 -22.54 -15.70
N LEU A 457 9.91 -22.18 -16.03
CA LEU A 457 10.24 -21.34 -17.16
C LEU A 457 10.94 -22.17 -18.21
N SER A 458 10.56 -21.97 -19.47
CA SER A 458 11.21 -22.60 -20.61
C SER A 458 11.44 -21.61 -21.73
N ALA A 459 12.55 -21.78 -22.45
CA ALA A 459 12.84 -21.03 -23.66
C ALA A 459 13.33 -21.97 -24.77
N ALA A 460 12.79 -21.79 -25.97
CA ALA A 460 13.33 -22.39 -27.19
C ALA A 460 14.33 -21.42 -27.82
N LEU A 461 15.48 -21.97 -28.22
CA LEU A 461 16.59 -21.25 -28.81
C LEU A 461 16.79 -21.70 -30.26
N ASP A 462 17.18 -20.77 -31.14
CA ASP A 462 17.64 -21.12 -32.50
C ASP A 462 19.12 -21.59 -32.51
N GLU A 463 19.67 -21.83 -33.70
CA GLU A 463 21.06 -22.30 -33.89
C GLU A 463 22.11 -21.27 -33.41
N ASP A 464 21.74 -19.99 -33.32
CA ASP A 464 22.58 -18.90 -32.83
C ASP A 464 22.38 -18.63 -31.33
N ASN A 465 21.69 -19.53 -30.62
CA ASN A 465 21.28 -19.42 -29.21
C ASN A 465 20.36 -18.22 -28.91
N LYS A 466 19.69 -17.64 -29.90
CA LYS A 466 18.72 -16.57 -29.67
C LYS A 466 17.39 -17.17 -29.20
N VAL A 467 16.79 -16.54 -28.20
CA VAL A 467 15.46 -16.91 -27.71
C VAL A 467 14.40 -16.62 -28.77
N ILE A 468 13.72 -17.68 -29.25
CA ILE A 468 12.66 -17.58 -30.25
C ILE A 468 11.26 -17.86 -29.69
N ALA A 469 11.17 -18.58 -28.57
CA ALA A 469 9.93 -18.75 -27.81
C ALA A 469 10.21 -18.82 -26.31
N TRP A 470 9.25 -18.38 -25.51
CA TRP A 470 9.34 -18.38 -24.05
C TRP A 470 8.01 -18.72 -23.40
N THR A 471 8.05 -19.54 -22.35
CA THR A 471 6.88 -19.80 -21.51
C THR A 471 7.18 -19.68 -20.03
N GLN A 472 6.18 -19.20 -19.28
CA GLN A 472 6.14 -19.23 -17.83
C GLN A 472 4.87 -19.96 -17.37
N ARG A 473 5.06 -21.06 -16.66
CA ARG A 473 3.98 -21.88 -16.08
C ARG A 473 4.04 -21.75 -14.57
N LEU A 474 2.97 -21.29 -13.94
CA LEU A 474 2.91 -21.04 -12.50
C LEU A 474 1.83 -21.87 -11.83
N ALA A 475 2.23 -22.80 -10.96
CA ALA A 475 1.34 -23.41 -9.99
C ALA A 475 1.46 -22.70 -8.63
N SER A 476 0.41 -22.01 -8.18
CA SER A 476 0.47 -21.20 -6.96
C SER A 476 -0.84 -21.13 -6.18
N ALA A 477 -0.72 -20.71 -4.93
CA ALA A 477 -1.84 -20.41 -4.04
C ALA A 477 -2.28 -18.94 -4.16
N SER A 478 -3.19 -18.64 -5.11
CA SER A 478 -3.64 -17.25 -5.39
C SER A 478 -3.96 -16.44 -4.16
N LYS A 479 -3.47 -15.20 -4.06
CA LYS A 479 -3.87 -14.31 -2.94
C LYS A 479 -5.35 -13.89 -2.98
N TYR A 480 -6.01 -14.07 -4.12
CA TYR A 480 -7.43 -13.75 -4.26
C TYR A 480 -8.35 -14.93 -3.97
N TYR A 481 -7.82 -16.11 -3.69
CA TYR A 481 -8.62 -17.25 -3.24
C TYR A 481 -9.42 -16.90 -1.99
N ARG A 482 -10.71 -17.25 -1.98
CA ARG A 482 -11.69 -16.88 -0.94
C ARG A 482 -11.90 -15.37 -0.76
N ARG A 483 -11.43 -14.52 -1.68
CA ARG A 483 -11.84 -13.11 -1.68
C ARG A 483 -13.30 -13.02 -2.15
N PRO A 484 -14.17 -12.24 -1.48
CA PRO A 484 -15.54 -12.06 -1.94
C PRO A 484 -15.59 -11.53 -3.37
N ASN A 485 -16.53 -12.02 -4.17
CA ASN A 485 -16.77 -11.59 -5.55
C ASN A 485 -15.56 -11.69 -6.50
N MET A 486 -14.61 -12.60 -6.23
CA MET A 486 -13.49 -12.87 -7.14
C MET A 486 -13.82 -14.06 -8.07
N PRO A 487 -13.85 -13.87 -9.40
CA PRO A 487 -14.00 -14.98 -10.34
C PRO A 487 -12.77 -15.91 -10.36
N ASP A 488 -12.99 -17.22 -10.54
CA ASP A 488 -11.92 -18.22 -10.56
C ASP A 488 -10.93 -18.01 -11.72
N ASP A 489 -11.42 -17.58 -12.88
CA ASP A 489 -10.60 -17.26 -14.06
C ASP A 489 -9.76 -15.98 -13.89
N LYS A 490 -9.88 -15.29 -12.76
CA LYS A 490 -9.14 -14.08 -12.40
C LYS A 490 -8.13 -14.29 -11.29
N LEU A 491 -8.01 -15.51 -10.76
CA LEU A 491 -7.09 -15.82 -9.67
C LEU A 491 -5.61 -15.62 -10.04
N TRP A 492 -5.25 -15.75 -11.31
CA TRP A 492 -3.89 -15.52 -11.81
C TRP A 492 -3.42 -14.06 -11.66
N GLU A 493 -4.33 -13.09 -11.66
CA GLU A 493 -4.02 -11.64 -11.57
C GLU A 493 -3.40 -11.27 -10.20
N ALA A 494 -3.34 -12.20 -9.26
CA ALA A 494 -2.71 -11.98 -7.96
C ALA A 494 -1.18 -12.16 -7.99
N GLU A 495 -0.64 -12.95 -8.92
CA GLU A 495 0.78 -13.32 -9.00
C GLU A 495 1.43 -13.11 -10.38
N LEU A 496 0.64 -13.06 -11.46
CA LEU A 496 1.13 -12.86 -12.82
C LEU A 496 0.62 -11.55 -13.40
N TYR A 497 1.45 -10.92 -14.23
CA TYR A 497 1.11 -9.73 -14.98
C TYR A 497 1.27 -10.00 -16.47
N SER A 498 0.20 -9.75 -17.22
CA SER A 498 0.16 -10.07 -18.65
C SER A 498 1.17 -9.29 -19.47
N ASP A 499 1.69 -8.17 -18.97
CA ASP A 499 2.56 -7.25 -19.73
C ASP A 499 4.01 -7.30 -19.23
N ASP A 500 4.34 -8.23 -18.31
CA ASP A 500 5.68 -8.35 -17.77
C ASP A 500 6.67 -8.87 -18.83
N PHE A 501 7.93 -8.48 -18.67
CA PHE A 501 9.04 -9.01 -19.44
C PHE A 501 9.03 -10.56 -19.40
N PRO A 502 9.33 -11.29 -20.49
CA PRO A 502 9.80 -10.80 -21.79
C PRO A 502 8.69 -10.61 -22.85
N ARG A 503 7.41 -10.46 -22.47
CA ARG A 503 6.35 -10.28 -23.45
C ARG A 503 6.58 -9.05 -24.34
N GLY A 504 6.38 -9.20 -25.65
CA GLY A 504 6.62 -8.14 -26.64
C GLY A 504 8.12 -7.88 -26.92
N ILE A 505 9.01 -8.67 -26.32
CA ILE A 505 10.42 -8.78 -26.69
C ILE A 505 10.67 -10.12 -27.38
N VAL A 506 10.08 -11.19 -26.85
CA VAL A 506 10.04 -12.51 -27.50
C VAL A 506 8.70 -12.62 -28.23
N ASP A 507 8.74 -12.83 -29.55
CA ASP A 507 7.56 -12.83 -30.42
C ASP A 507 6.57 -13.96 -30.09
N ASN A 508 7.09 -15.10 -29.63
CA ASN A 508 6.30 -16.29 -29.31
C ASN A 508 6.31 -16.51 -27.80
N PHE A 509 5.24 -16.09 -27.12
CA PHE A 509 5.21 -16.02 -25.67
C PHE A 509 3.90 -16.58 -25.11
N ARG A 510 4.01 -17.48 -24.14
CA ARG A 510 2.84 -18.06 -23.47
C ARG A 510 3.01 -18.02 -21.95
N VAL A 511 1.91 -17.79 -21.24
CA VAL A 511 1.87 -17.92 -19.79
C VAL A 511 0.68 -18.79 -19.40
N GLU A 512 0.93 -19.73 -18.49
CA GLU A 512 -0.09 -20.62 -17.93
C GLU A 512 -0.16 -20.51 -16.42
N TYR A 513 -1.37 -20.55 -15.89
CA TYR A 513 -1.65 -20.51 -14.45
C TYR A 513 -2.35 -21.78 -13.98
N PHE A 514 -1.93 -22.30 -12.83
CA PHE A 514 -2.53 -23.45 -12.16
C PHE A 514 -2.86 -23.05 -10.73
N HIS A 515 -4.15 -23.08 -10.41
CA HIS A 515 -4.63 -22.64 -9.10
C HIS A 515 -4.54 -23.78 -8.07
N ASN A 516 -3.71 -23.60 -7.05
CA ASN A 516 -3.71 -24.43 -5.85
C ASN A 516 -4.62 -23.83 -4.77
N THR A 517 -5.54 -24.65 -4.25
CA THR A 517 -6.62 -24.26 -3.34
C THR A 517 -6.28 -24.41 -1.86
N ILE A 518 -5.00 -24.55 -1.50
CA ILE A 518 -4.56 -24.63 -0.10
C ILE A 518 -5.19 -23.54 0.77
N GLY A 519 -5.62 -23.91 1.98
CA GLY A 519 -6.40 -23.09 2.91
C GLY A 519 -5.61 -22.09 3.76
N ILE A 520 -4.31 -21.88 3.52
CA ILE A 520 -3.53 -20.86 4.22
C ILE A 520 -3.98 -19.45 3.76
N PRO A 521 -4.16 -18.45 4.63
CA PRO A 521 -4.48 -17.07 4.21
C PRO A 521 -3.32 -16.40 3.48
N ARG A 522 -3.61 -15.63 2.41
CA ARG A 522 -2.58 -14.93 1.61
C ARG A 522 -2.94 -13.48 1.37
N GLY A 523 -1.92 -12.64 1.31
CA GLY A 523 -2.06 -11.20 1.16
C GLY A 523 -1.10 -10.61 0.15
N SER A 524 -1.25 -9.31 -0.05
CA SER A 524 -0.25 -8.54 -0.79
C SER A 524 0.99 -8.40 0.08
N TRP A 525 2.14 -8.84 -0.42
CA TRP A 525 3.46 -8.59 0.16
C TRP A 525 4.23 -7.64 -0.76
N ARG A 526 5.13 -6.81 -0.23
CA ARG A 526 5.75 -5.67 -0.94
C ARG A 526 6.19 -6.03 -2.38
N ALA A 527 5.71 -5.23 -3.34
CA ALA A 527 5.73 -5.50 -4.79
C ALA A 527 5.03 -6.82 -5.16
N PRO A 528 3.70 -6.94 -4.94
CA PRO A 528 2.97 -8.19 -5.13
C PRO A 528 3.19 -8.74 -6.54
N GLY A 529 3.50 -10.03 -6.67
CA GLY A 529 3.82 -10.68 -7.94
C GLY A 529 5.20 -10.31 -8.48
N HIS A 530 5.50 -9.02 -8.64
CA HIS A 530 6.73 -8.59 -9.33
C HIS A 530 8.02 -8.99 -8.62
N ASN A 531 8.08 -9.04 -7.30
CA ASN A 531 9.30 -9.47 -6.59
C ASN A 531 9.66 -10.94 -6.89
N VAL A 532 8.65 -11.81 -6.98
CA VAL A 532 8.79 -13.22 -7.33
C VAL A 532 9.15 -13.36 -8.81
N ASN A 533 8.41 -12.70 -9.69
CA ASN A 533 8.66 -12.78 -11.13
C ASN A 533 10.03 -12.21 -11.50
N ALA A 534 10.46 -11.11 -10.88
CA ALA A 534 11.81 -10.58 -11.06
C ALA A 534 12.87 -11.62 -10.71
N PHE A 535 12.73 -12.29 -9.56
CA PHE A 535 13.64 -13.37 -9.16
C PHE A 535 13.66 -14.51 -10.19
N THR A 536 12.50 -15.06 -10.55
CA THR A 536 12.44 -16.24 -11.44
C THR A 536 12.92 -15.93 -12.85
N ILE A 537 12.49 -14.80 -13.41
CA ILE A 537 12.86 -14.37 -14.77
C ILE A 537 14.34 -14.03 -14.83
N GLN A 538 14.86 -13.23 -13.89
CA GLN A 538 16.27 -12.83 -13.93
C GLN A 538 17.19 -14.00 -13.64
N SER A 539 16.80 -14.93 -12.77
CA SER A 539 17.57 -16.17 -12.57
C SER A 539 17.56 -17.03 -13.83
N PHE A 540 16.41 -17.17 -14.50
CA PHE A 540 16.35 -17.97 -15.74
C PHE A 540 17.17 -17.36 -16.88
N LEU A 541 17.27 -16.02 -16.97
CA LEU A 541 18.21 -15.39 -17.90
C LEU A 541 19.67 -15.72 -17.59
N ASP A 542 20.06 -15.85 -16.32
CA ASP A 542 21.41 -16.30 -15.96
C ASP A 542 21.63 -17.77 -16.32
N GLU A 543 20.64 -18.65 -16.08
CA GLU A 543 20.73 -20.06 -16.50
C GLU A 543 20.86 -20.19 -18.01
N LEU A 544 20.07 -19.42 -18.78
CA LEU A 544 20.19 -19.38 -20.25
C LEU A 544 21.60 -18.95 -20.66
N ALA A 545 22.11 -17.85 -20.11
CA ALA A 545 23.46 -17.35 -20.42
C ALA A 545 24.54 -18.39 -20.08
N HIS A 546 24.45 -19.03 -18.92
CA HIS A 546 25.42 -20.03 -18.49
C HIS A 546 25.40 -21.26 -19.41
N GLU A 547 24.22 -21.77 -19.74
CA GLU A 547 24.04 -22.96 -20.57
C GLU A 547 24.34 -22.75 -22.06
N THR A 548 24.32 -21.52 -22.55
CA THR A 548 24.71 -21.15 -23.92
C THR A 548 26.12 -20.56 -24.01
N GLY A 549 26.77 -20.32 -22.87
CA GLY A 549 28.10 -19.69 -22.80
C GLY A 549 28.09 -18.20 -23.17
N GLN A 550 26.94 -17.53 -23.09
CA GLN A 550 26.79 -16.10 -23.32
C GLN A 550 27.14 -15.30 -22.06
N ASP A 551 27.56 -14.04 -22.24
CA ASP A 551 27.71 -13.09 -21.15
C ASP A 551 26.32 -12.68 -20.59
N PRO A 552 26.05 -12.86 -19.29
CA PRO A 552 24.72 -12.60 -18.72
C PRO A 552 24.25 -11.13 -18.84
N LEU A 553 25.17 -10.17 -18.77
CA LEU A 553 24.85 -8.77 -19.00
C LEU A 553 24.46 -8.55 -20.47
N GLN A 554 25.30 -9.02 -21.39
CA GLN A 554 25.09 -8.82 -22.82
C GLN A 554 23.80 -9.48 -23.30
N LEU A 555 23.48 -10.70 -22.86
CA LEU A 555 22.21 -11.37 -23.17
C LEU A 555 21.00 -10.48 -22.81
N ARG A 556 21.01 -9.88 -21.62
CA ARG A 556 19.93 -8.98 -21.17
C ARG A 556 19.87 -7.71 -22.03
N LEU A 557 21.02 -7.11 -22.32
CA LEU A 557 21.09 -5.89 -23.14
C LEU A 557 20.58 -6.14 -24.56
N ASP A 558 20.94 -7.27 -25.17
CA ASP A 558 20.51 -7.67 -26.51
C ASP A 558 18.99 -7.90 -26.56
N MET A 559 18.41 -8.53 -25.53
CA MET A 559 16.96 -8.71 -25.42
C MET A 559 16.23 -7.38 -25.21
N LEU A 560 16.71 -6.53 -24.29
CA LEU A 560 16.06 -5.26 -23.98
C LEU A 560 16.14 -4.28 -25.17
N GLY A 561 17.30 -4.23 -25.84
CA GLY A 561 17.53 -3.44 -27.03
C GLY A 561 17.40 -1.93 -26.81
N GLU A 562 17.06 -1.20 -27.88
CA GLU A 562 17.00 0.25 -27.87
C GLU A 562 15.74 0.82 -27.17
N LEU A 563 15.77 2.14 -26.91
CA LEU A 563 14.63 2.88 -26.37
C LEU A 563 13.41 2.76 -27.30
N ARG A 564 12.33 2.20 -26.76
CA ARG A 564 11.03 2.15 -27.44
C ARG A 564 9.91 2.13 -26.41
N GLU A 565 8.76 2.70 -26.74
CA GLU A 565 7.58 2.63 -25.88
C GLU A 565 6.76 1.38 -26.23
N MET A 566 6.40 0.62 -25.21
CA MET A 566 5.54 -0.54 -25.29
C MET A 566 4.27 -0.31 -24.44
N PRO A 567 3.13 -0.90 -24.84
CA PRO A 567 1.92 -0.85 -24.04
C PRO A 567 2.14 -1.40 -22.63
N TYR A 568 1.56 -0.74 -21.62
CA TYR A 568 1.53 -1.22 -20.25
C TYR A 568 0.16 -0.90 -19.66
N SER A 569 -0.55 -1.93 -19.18
CA SER A 569 -1.96 -1.82 -18.76
C SER A 569 -2.16 -1.85 -17.24
N ASN A 570 -1.07 -1.95 -16.48
CA ASN A 570 -1.10 -1.96 -15.02
C ASN A 570 -0.88 -0.55 -14.45
N HIS A 571 -0.96 -0.40 -13.14
CA HIS A 571 -0.90 0.90 -12.47
C HIS A 571 0.52 1.47 -12.38
N GLY A 572 0.62 2.78 -12.15
CA GLY A 572 1.89 3.49 -11.94
C GLY A 572 2.57 4.01 -13.21
N ALA A 573 2.21 3.48 -14.39
CA ALA A 573 2.62 4.03 -15.68
C ALA A 573 1.57 3.75 -16.77
N THR A 574 1.73 4.38 -17.93
CA THR A 574 0.92 4.14 -19.13
C THR A 574 1.69 3.41 -20.22
N SER A 575 2.99 3.21 -20.03
CA SER A 575 3.88 2.56 -20.98
C SER A 575 5.10 1.97 -20.27
N TYR A 576 5.76 1.05 -20.95
CA TYR A 576 6.99 0.38 -20.55
C TYR A 576 8.07 0.64 -21.61
N ASN A 577 9.31 0.92 -21.19
CA ASN A 577 10.43 1.16 -22.10
C ASN A 577 11.61 0.21 -21.81
N PRO A 578 11.80 -0.88 -22.58
CA PRO A 578 12.85 -1.85 -22.31
C PRO A 578 14.27 -1.26 -22.45
N GLY A 579 14.49 -0.33 -23.39
CA GLY A 579 15.78 0.37 -23.49
C GLY A 579 16.11 1.22 -22.26
N ARG A 580 15.10 1.69 -21.51
CA ARG A 580 15.33 2.36 -20.22
C ARG A 580 15.73 1.36 -19.13
N VAL A 581 15.21 0.13 -19.16
CA VAL A 581 15.69 -0.97 -18.31
C VAL A 581 17.16 -1.28 -18.64
N ALA A 582 17.51 -1.36 -19.93
CA ALA A 582 18.89 -1.60 -20.36
C ALA A 582 19.84 -0.54 -19.78
N ARG A 583 19.47 0.74 -19.88
CA ARG A 583 20.29 1.84 -19.34
C ARG A 583 20.51 1.78 -17.84
N VAL A 584 19.49 1.42 -17.04
CA VAL A 584 19.70 1.29 -15.59
C VAL A 584 20.54 0.05 -15.25
N LEU A 585 20.47 -1.00 -16.07
CA LEU A 585 21.31 -2.18 -15.93
C LEU A 585 22.79 -1.88 -16.26
N GLU A 586 23.05 -1.16 -17.36
CA GLU A 586 24.39 -0.66 -17.71
C GLU A 586 24.95 0.22 -16.60
N PHE A 587 24.13 1.11 -16.05
CA PHE A 587 24.51 2.04 -14.98
C PHE A 587 25.03 1.31 -13.73
N VAL A 588 24.38 0.21 -13.32
CA VAL A 588 24.82 -0.58 -12.16
C VAL A 588 26.01 -1.48 -12.50
N ALA A 589 26.06 -2.02 -13.73
CA ALA A 589 27.17 -2.84 -14.20
C ALA A 589 28.49 -2.06 -14.30
N GLU A 590 28.45 -0.80 -14.76
CA GLU A 590 29.61 0.09 -14.77
C GLU A 590 30.11 0.36 -13.34
N ARG A 591 29.18 0.65 -12.42
CA ARG A 591 29.51 1.04 -11.04
C ARG A 591 30.07 -0.09 -10.19
N ILE A 592 29.60 -1.32 -10.41
CA ILE A 592 30.14 -2.51 -9.74
C ILE A 592 31.45 -2.99 -10.38
N ASP A 593 31.89 -2.35 -11.47
CA ASP A 593 33.01 -2.80 -12.31
C ASP A 593 32.79 -4.24 -12.80
N TYR A 594 31.66 -4.52 -13.46
CA TYR A 594 31.24 -5.88 -13.82
C TYR A 594 32.34 -6.70 -14.50
N LYS A 595 33.10 -6.08 -15.42
CA LYS A 595 34.20 -6.71 -16.17
C LYS A 595 35.55 -6.75 -15.43
N GLY A 596 35.62 -6.16 -14.24
CA GLY A 596 36.81 -6.14 -13.40
C GLY A 596 37.23 -7.55 -12.96
N GLU A 597 38.54 -7.77 -12.87
CA GLU A 597 39.10 -8.97 -12.26
C GLU A 597 38.74 -9.03 -10.77
N ARG A 598 38.47 -10.23 -10.27
CA ARG A 598 38.08 -10.45 -8.88
C ARG A 598 38.91 -11.56 -8.23
N PRO A 599 39.07 -11.52 -6.89
CA PRO A 599 39.70 -12.61 -6.17
C PRO A 599 38.96 -13.94 -6.39
N HIS A 600 39.67 -15.05 -6.21
CA HIS A 600 39.04 -16.37 -6.19
C HIS A 600 37.95 -16.43 -5.11
N GLY A 601 36.78 -16.99 -5.44
CA GLY A 601 35.62 -17.07 -4.55
C GLY A 601 34.71 -15.84 -4.59
N HIS A 602 35.03 -14.81 -5.37
CA HIS A 602 34.17 -13.65 -5.58
C HIS A 602 33.40 -13.74 -6.91
N GLY A 603 32.18 -13.21 -6.93
CA GLY A 603 31.34 -13.13 -8.12
C GLY A 603 30.38 -11.95 -8.08
N VAL A 604 29.87 -11.55 -9.24
CA VAL A 604 28.85 -10.50 -9.36
C VAL A 604 27.60 -11.03 -10.02
N GLY A 605 26.47 -10.81 -9.35
CA GLY A 605 25.13 -10.96 -9.91
C GLY A 605 24.52 -9.60 -10.26
N LEU A 606 23.73 -9.57 -11.32
CA LEU A 606 22.99 -8.38 -11.75
C LEU A 606 21.57 -8.76 -12.13
N ALA A 607 20.63 -7.85 -11.85
CA ALA A 607 19.23 -8.03 -12.19
C ALA A 607 18.60 -6.68 -12.48
N ALA A 608 17.66 -6.64 -13.41
CA ALA A 608 16.81 -5.48 -13.67
C ALA A 608 15.35 -5.89 -13.75
N HIS A 609 14.46 -5.00 -13.33
CA HIS A 609 13.02 -5.23 -13.40
C HIS A 609 12.26 -3.91 -13.51
N PHE A 610 11.17 -3.94 -14.28
CA PHE A 610 10.22 -2.83 -14.33
C PHE A 610 9.04 -3.15 -13.41
N THR A 611 8.69 -2.23 -12.52
CA THR A 611 7.64 -2.44 -11.51
C THR A 611 6.83 -1.17 -11.34
N PHE A 612 5.54 -1.21 -11.68
CA PHE A 612 4.58 -0.11 -11.46
C PHE A 612 5.09 1.28 -11.89
N GLY A 613 5.71 1.37 -13.07
CA GLY A 613 6.29 2.61 -13.62
C GLY A 613 7.72 2.92 -13.20
N GLY A 614 8.28 2.19 -12.24
CA GLY A 614 9.68 2.29 -11.83
C GLY A 614 10.60 1.36 -12.64
N TYR A 615 11.79 1.86 -12.96
CA TYR A 615 12.87 1.11 -13.61
C TYR A 615 13.95 0.87 -12.56
N ALA A 616 14.18 -0.39 -12.18
CA ALA A 616 15.14 -0.75 -11.14
C ALA A 616 16.18 -1.73 -11.69
N ALA A 617 17.42 -1.56 -11.28
CA ALA A 617 18.48 -2.54 -11.45
C ALA A 617 19.37 -2.53 -10.20
N HIS A 618 19.96 -3.67 -9.90
CA HIS A 618 20.96 -3.81 -8.84
C HIS A 618 22.10 -4.68 -9.35
N ALA A 619 23.30 -4.40 -8.87
CA ALA A 619 24.42 -5.31 -8.99
C ALA A 619 25.03 -5.57 -7.62
N ILE A 620 25.32 -6.84 -7.34
CA ILE A 620 25.81 -7.29 -6.03
C ILE A 620 27.08 -8.10 -6.25
N GLU A 621 28.16 -7.69 -5.61
CA GLU A 621 29.35 -8.53 -5.45
C GLU A 621 29.23 -9.33 -4.16
N VAL A 622 29.44 -10.64 -4.29
CA VAL A 622 29.49 -11.57 -3.17
C VAL A 622 30.80 -12.32 -3.16
N SER A 623 31.26 -12.69 -1.97
CA SER A 623 32.34 -13.64 -1.76
C SER A 623 31.79 -14.88 -1.06
N VAL A 624 32.38 -16.03 -1.37
CA VAL A 624 32.09 -17.31 -0.73
C VAL A 624 33.38 -17.85 -0.13
N ASP A 625 33.37 -18.08 1.18
CA ASP A 625 34.51 -18.68 1.88
C ASP A 625 34.57 -20.22 1.70
N GLU A 626 35.63 -20.85 2.20
CA GLU A 626 35.84 -22.30 2.07
C GLU A 626 34.76 -23.14 2.79
N ASP A 627 34.10 -22.57 3.79
CA ASP A 627 33.01 -23.21 4.55
C ASP A 627 31.64 -23.00 3.87
N GLY A 628 31.60 -22.27 2.74
CA GLY A 628 30.38 -21.92 2.01
C GLY A 628 29.64 -20.70 2.58
N GLY A 629 30.27 -19.95 3.49
CA GLY A 629 29.76 -18.69 4.03
C GLY A 629 29.73 -17.61 2.95
N LEU A 630 28.55 -17.00 2.75
CA LEU A 630 28.35 -15.94 1.77
C LEU A 630 28.42 -14.56 2.44
N THR A 631 29.27 -13.69 1.91
CA THR A 631 29.37 -12.28 2.32
C THR A 631 28.97 -11.37 1.15
N ILE A 632 28.16 -10.36 1.44
CA ILE A 632 27.86 -9.29 0.47
C ILE A 632 28.96 -8.23 0.62
N GLU A 633 29.85 -8.16 -0.37
CA GLU A 633 30.97 -7.21 -0.39
C GLU A 633 30.50 -5.82 -0.79
N ARG A 634 29.61 -5.76 -1.78
CA ARG A 634 29.16 -4.50 -2.36
C ARG A 634 27.79 -4.62 -3.00
N ILE A 635 26.98 -3.57 -2.83
CA ILE A 635 25.69 -3.38 -3.50
C ILE A 635 25.74 -2.05 -4.22
N VAL A 636 25.30 -2.03 -5.48
CA VAL A 636 25.13 -0.84 -6.32
C VAL A 636 23.67 -0.67 -6.69
#